data_AF-A0A4U5M8Z5-F1
#
_entry.id   AF-A0A4U5M8Z5-F1
#
_cell.length_a   1.000
_cell.length_b   1.000
_cell.length_c   1.000
_cell.angle_alpha   90.00
_cell.angle_beta   90.00
_cell.angle_gamma   90.00
#
_symmetry.space_group_name_H-M   'P 1'
#
loop_
_entity.id
_entity.type
_entity.pdbx_description
1 polymer ?
#
loop_
_entity_poly.entity_id
_entity_poly.type
_entity_poly.pdbx_seq_one_letter_code
_entity_poly.pdbx_strand_id
1 'polypeptide(L)'
;MRRYRANCSQFDMFFAVLCSVLAIAATASAQCSEEEEGNRLRGTCTHLVEGNADCKLIQSLQWYASRLDNDSKPAFDLLIVDINNRVVSNDSIPMMAIVTLSAYKLMNYVVQHPEQRQEIEDLRLEDWGTVRDLFVVGAKVKSENVESVISELNGRYALLDTLEEAKVTFPNEIERIRIDELIGDLENQVALSHLPLTTRMAQIHQVFTEWFARYPYIKPYLLAQTPNIDRWGTLIAFMDVASQFYRAHTMDSMFARNGTMDSAVVSTLNDTWPIMPGLSRIERVVFRDFTQRVKLVGDDPAMQSPAKLYLIRKELKRILVTRKIRTVKLSDEFGTFGDLLDVNNFMSCPKNEKFGDQVSEIRRRRSTCVRLADRPSAGGDCELLSSLLRYSSTLPAPKMIKFDVILFKVNQTILADPNLNRTEALARAVFRIKDAVRRIGGLSEDVEFLNIGQWGTLHELFIAAAAIKSETLEYALAHLTPVLEQFGTTVPPSAVDDTNNMISEMTSILSTPSGSPELKYSVLSLTMSEYLIRQPSVYERLRDARIPDWGNVGMVLDVISQYYRLNALDKLFQLQNKQSTLERDLTRSAYLAPEFIQKISTISSDPSIMDLWKLEMIVREFRTHFQDHPDLNSKLRSMPIGSSYLFGTFGDLLDLYYFKSMKTHTKKLKSKNGNGKASNESQEILVQDNDSPSISTNRIIHEDDSPPGPGNCNDVGELFSYGSDHWYPLTKSLSDASDKFERSHKAPFRMAISRIHNRLLVSPSLTDEEKLEMATKELKEYVGYSPTRSSLISNLRISNWGTVNQLFRCQ
;
A
#
# COMPACT_ATOMS: atom_id res chain seq x y z
N MET A 1 -21.06 48.66 14.35
CA MET A 1 -21.57 47.30 14.03
C MET A 1 -21.27 46.86 12.57
N ARG A 2 -20.06 47.07 12.02
CA ARG A 2 -19.67 46.55 10.67
C ARG A 2 -18.15 46.31 10.54
N ARG A 3 -17.62 45.36 11.32
CA ARG A 3 -16.30 44.73 11.11
C ARG A 3 -16.43 43.26 11.54
N TYR A 4 -17.02 42.39 10.71
CA TYR A 4 -17.07 40.94 10.97
C TYR A 4 -17.38 40.07 9.73
N ARG A 5 -17.06 40.50 8.50
CA ARG A 5 -17.39 39.72 7.28
C ARG A 5 -16.23 39.32 6.37
N ALA A 6 -14.98 39.63 6.72
CA ALA A 6 -13.81 39.27 5.88
C ALA A 6 -13.05 38.00 6.35
N ASN A 7 -13.39 37.42 7.51
CA ASN A 7 -12.60 36.33 8.09
C ASN A 7 -13.19 34.92 7.88
N CYS A 8 -14.39 34.75 7.30
CA CYS A 8 -14.99 33.42 7.13
C CYS A 8 -14.35 32.58 6.02
N SER A 9 -13.97 33.13 4.86
CA SER A 9 -13.45 32.29 3.76
C SER A 9 -12.02 31.81 3.99
N GLN A 10 -11.20 32.55 4.75
CA GLN A 10 -9.89 32.05 5.19
C GLN A 10 -10.04 30.98 6.26
N PHE A 11 -11.01 31.09 7.17
CA PHE A 11 -11.26 30.09 8.21
C PHE A 11 -11.80 28.78 7.63
N ASP A 12 -12.73 28.83 6.66
CA ASP A 12 -13.29 27.61 6.05
C ASP A 12 -12.28 26.87 5.16
N MET A 13 -11.37 27.61 4.51
CA MET A 13 -10.25 27.02 3.76
C MET A 13 -9.20 26.44 4.71
N PHE A 14 -8.94 27.11 5.85
CA PHE A 14 -8.06 26.59 6.91
C PHE A 14 -8.68 25.36 7.58
N PHE A 15 -10.00 25.31 7.79
CA PHE A 15 -10.72 24.18 8.41
C PHE A 15 -10.83 22.98 7.48
N ALA A 16 -11.08 23.19 6.18
CA ALA A 16 -11.05 22.12 5.18
C ALA A 16 -9.62 21.54 5.00
N VAL A 17 -8.58 22.39 5.10
CA VAL A 17 -7.17 21.98 5.10
C VAL A 17 -6.78 21.31 6.43
N LEU A 18 -7.28 21.78 7.57
CA LEU A 18 -7.06 21.15 8.88
C LEU A 18 -7.72 19.78 8.96
N CYS A 19 -8.95 19.63 8.46
CA CYS A 19 -9.66 18.35 8.41
C CYS A 19 -9.04 17.36 7.42
N SER A 20 -8.51 17.83 6.29
CA SER A 20 -7.78 16.97 5.36
C SER A 20 -6.38 16.62 5.88
N VAL A 21 -5.69 17.51 6.60
CA VAL A 21 -4.40 17.20 7.27
C VAL A 21 -4.59 16.29 8.48
N LEU A 22 -5.67 16.42 9.26
CA LEU A 22 -6.00 15.53 10.39
C LEU A 22 -6.44 14.13 9.93
N ALA A 23 -7.23 14.04 8.85
CA ALA A 23 -7.56 12.76 8.20
C ALA A 23 -6.32 12.08 7.57
N ILE A 24 -5.33 12.87 7.16
CA ILE A 24 -4.05 12.39 6.62
C ILE A 24 -3.06 12.04 7.76
N ALA A 25 -3.09 12.72 8.90
CA ALA A 25 -2.27 12.43 10.09
C ALA A 25 -2.68 11.12 10.77
N ALA A 26 -3.99 10.83 10.82
CA ALA A 26 -4.53 9.56 11.29
C ALA A 26 -4.08 8.37 10.41
N THR A 27 -3.91 8.59 9.11
CA THR A 27 -3.49 7.55 8.13
C THR A 27 -1.96 7.45 7.94
N ALA A 28 -1.20 8.52 8.14
CA ALA A 28 0.27 8.51 8.08
C ALA A 28 0.94 7.73 9.22
N SER A 29 0.26 7.61 10.37
CA SER A 29 0.67 6.71 11.47
C SER A 29 0.40 5.22 11.18
N ALA A 30 -0.27 4.88 10.08
CA ALA A 30 -0.76 3.54 9.81
C ALA A 30 -0.16 2.85 8.57
N GLN A 31 0.36 3.55 7.57
CA GLN A 31 0.96 2.89 6.39
C GLN A 31 2.10 3.70 5.77
N CYS A 32 3.34 3.20 5.89
CA CYS A 32 4.45 3.63 5.04
C CYS A 32 4.43 2.79 3.74
N SER A 33 3.56 3.14 2.78
CA SER A 33 3.55 2.48 1.46
C SER A 33 4.83 2.72 0.63
N GLU A 34 5.81 3.45 1.17
CA GLU A 34 7.14 3.66 0.57
C GLU A 34 8.26 2.85 1.25
N GLU A 35 7.95 2.14 2.35
CA GLU A 35 8.75 0.97 2.73
C GLU A 35 8.77 -0.04 1.57
N GLU A 36 7.63 -0.18 0.88
CA GLU A 36 7.55 -0.94 -0.38
C GLU A 36 8.43 -0.33 -1.46
N GLU A 37 8.61 0.99 -1.59
CA GLU A 37 9.39 1.58 -2.68
C GLU A 37 10.90 1.47 -2.44
N GLY A 38 11.39 1.83 -1.26
CA GLY A 38 12.80 1.64 -0.91
C GLY A 38 13.19 0.15 -0.89
N ASN A 39 12.31 -0.72 -0.38
CA ASN A 39 12.54 -2.17 -0.41
C ASN A 39 12.29 -2.77 -1.80
N ARG A 40 11.41 -2.22 -2.64
CA ARG A 40 11.23 -2.61 -4.05
C ARG A 40 12.48 -2.25 -4.84
N LEU A 41 12.97 -1.02 -4.71
CA LEU A 41 14.19 -0.56 -5.37
C LEU A 41 15.36 -1.45 -4.96
N ARG A 42 15.57 -1.68 -3.65
CA ARG A 42 16.58 -2.62 -3.15
C ARG A 42 16.36 -4.05 -3.63
N GLY A 43 15.13 -4.55 -3.64
CA GLY A 43 14.78 -5.93 -4.02
C GLY A 43 14.82 -6.19 -5.54
N THR A 44 14.79 -5.14 -6.36
CA THR A 44 14.83 -5.23 -7.84
C THR A 44 16.10 -4.61 -8.43
N CYS A 45 17.05 -4.15 -7.60
CA CYS A 45 18.24 -3.45 -8.07
C CYS A 45 19.16 -4.33 -8.93
N THR A 46 19.17 -5.65 -8.75
CA THR A 46 19.97 -6.56 -9.59
C THR A 46 19.50 -6.54 -11.05
N HIS A 47 18.23 -6.28 -11.32
CA HIS A 47 17.71 -6.15 -12.68
C HIS A 47 18.39 -5.03 -13.48
N LEU A 48 18.98 -4.03 -12.81
CA LEU A 48 19.72 -2.95 -13.47
C LEU A 48 21.00 -3.44 -14.14
N VAL A 49 21.61 -4.49 -13.59
CA VAL A 49 22.94 -4.98 -13.95
C VAL A 49 22.92 -6.38 -14.57
N GLU A 50 21.72 -6.94 -14.77
CA GLU A 50 21.54 -8.21 -15.47
C GLU A 50 21.83 -8.07 -16.96
N GLY A 51 22.47 -9.09 -17.55
CA GLY A 51 22.53 -9.27 -18.99
C GLY A 51 23.79 -8.79 -19.71
N ASN A 52 24.94 -8.54 -19.05
CA ASN A 52 26.26 -8.13 -19.57
C ASN A 52 26.27 -7.18 -20.79
N ALA A 53 25.86 -7.62 -21.98
CA ALA A 53 25.66 -6.78 -23.18
C ALA A 53 24.38 -5.91 -23.16
N ASP A 54 23.32 -6.33 -22.46
CA ASP A 54 22.02 -5.64 -22.36
C ASP A 54 21.80 -4.97 -20.99
N CYS A 55 22.90 -4.64 -20.29
CA CYS A 55 22.84 -4.04 -18.97
C CYS A 55 22.13 -2.67 -18.97
N LYS A 56 20.96 -2.59 -18.34
CA LYS A 56 20.08 -1.41 -18.30
C LYS A 56 20.76 -0.17 -17.73
N LEU A 57 21.64 -0.36 -16.73
CA LEU A 57 22.45 0.72 -16.18
C LEU A 57 23.35 1.32 -17.25
N ILE A 58 24.11 0.48 -17.97
CA ILE A 58 25.03 0.94 -19.01
C ILE A 58 24.28 1.61 -20.16
N GLN A 59 23.15 1.05 -20.59
CA GLN A 59 22.32 1.66 -21.64
C GLN A 59 21.82 3.06 -21.24
N SER A 60 21.37 3.22 -20.00
CA SER A 60 20.90 4.51 -19.47
C SER A 60 22.04 5.55 -19.41
N LEU A 61 23.23 5.12 -18.99
CA LEU A 61 24.41 5.99 -18.97
C LEU A 61 24.88 6.38 -20.38
N GLN A 62 24.92 5.43 -21.32
CA GLN A 62 25.30 5.70 -22.72
C GLN A 62 24.33 6.67 -23.39
N TRP A 63 23.03 6.54 -23.12
CA TRP A 63 22.02 7.48 -23.60
C TRP A 63 22.22 8.90 -23.04
N TYR A 64 22.64 9.04 -21.78
CA TYR A 64 23.00 10.35 -21.23
C TYR A 64 24.29 10.89 -21.86
N ALA A 65 25.30 10.04 -22.02
CA ALA A 65 26.57 10.39 -22.63
C ALA A 65 26.44 10.90 -24.07
N SER A 66 25.39 10.51 -24.79
CA SER A 66 25.13 11.02 -26.15
C SER A 66 24.59 12.46 -26.16
N ARG A 67 24.27 13.03 -25.00
CA ARG A 67 23.72 14.39 -24.84
C ARG A 67 24.70 15.36 -24.19
N LEU A 68 25.83 14.87 -23.70
CA LEU A 68 26.90 15.69 -23.16
C LEU A 68 27.61 16.46 -24.28
N ASP A 69 28.13 17.63 -23.93
CA ASP A 69 29.00 18.40 -24.80
C ASP A 69 30.36 17.71 -25.02
N ASN A 70 31.11 18.17 -26.01
CA ASN A 70 32.38 17.57 -26.39
C ASN A 70 33.45 17.63 -25.28
N ASP A 71 33.30 18.55 -24.31
CA ASP A 71 34.25 18.73 -23.20
C ASP A 71 33.96 17.76 -22.05
N SER A 72 32.68 17.52 -21.74
CA SER A 72 32.25 16.63 -20.65
C SER A 72 32.22 15.15 -21.06
N LYS A 73 31.96 14.90 -22.34
CA LYS A 73 31.73 13.55 -22.87
C LYS A 73 32.90 12.57 -22.67
N PRO A 74 34.19 12.92 -22.88
CA PRO A 74 35.29 11.97 -22.74
C PRO A 74 35.45 11.41 -21.33
N ALA A 75 35.33 12.26 -20.31
CA ALA A 75 35.44 11.83 -18.90
C ALA A 75 34.28 10.90 -18.51
N PHE A 76 33.07 11.19 -18.97
CA PHE A 76 31.90 10.36 -18.71
C PHE A 76 31.94 9.03 -19.49
N ASP A 77 32.40 9.04 -20.74
CA ASP A 77 32.58 7.82 -21.54
C ASP A 77 33.62 6.89 -20.88
N LEU A 78 34.71 7.44 -20.31
CA LEU A 78 35.68 6.67 -19.52
C LEU A 78 35.05 6.04 -18.27
N LEU A 79 34.17 6.75 -17.57
CA LEU A 79 33.43 6.20 -16.44
C LEU A 79 32.55 5.02 -16.88
N ILE A 80 31.82 5.16 -18.00
CA ILE A 80 30.97 4.08 -18.53
C ILE A 80 31.81 2.85 -18.85
N VAL A 81 32.96 3.05 -19.52
CA VAL A 81 33.88 1.95 -19.85
C VAL A 81 34.42 1.27 -18.60
N ASP A 82 34.78 2.04 -17.57
CA ASP A 82 35.28 1.51 -16.31
C ASP A 82 34.21 0.71 -15.55
N ILE A 83 32.97 1.21 -15.48
CA ILE A 83 31.84 0.47 -14.90
C ILE A 83 31.54 -0.79 -15.71
N ASN A 84 31.46 -0.69 -17.04
CA ASN A 84 31.08 -1.80 -17.90
C ASN A 84 32.14 -2.92 -17.88
N ASN A 85 33.41 -2.59 -18.09
CA ASN A 85 34.45 -3.59 -18.30
C ASN A 85 35.02 -4.15 -17.00
N ARG A 86 35.12 -3.33 -15.93
CA ARG A 86 35.74 -3.77 -14.67
C ARG A 86 34.74 -4.25 -13.63
N VAL A 87 33.48 -3.82 -13.72
CA VAL A 87 32.45 -4.13 -12.72
C VAL A 87 31.36 -5.03 -13.30
N VAL A 88 30.62 -4.54 -14.32
CA VAL A 88 29.45 -5.25 -14.87
C VAL A 88 29.85 -6.55 -15.57
N SER A 89 30.85 -6.49 -16.45
CA SER A 89 31.30 -7.65 -17.25
C SER A 89 32.17 -8.64 -16.46
N ASN A 90 32.34 -8.43 -15.15
CA ASN A 90 33.19 -9.27 -14.32
C ASN A 90 32.35 -10.34 -13.61
N ASP A 91 32.31 -11.53 -14.18
CA ASP A 91 31.53 -12.67 -13.68
C ASP A 91 31.93 -13.14 -12.27
N SER A 92 33.10 -12.71 -11.75
CA SER A 92 33.52 -13.01 -10.38
C SER A 92 32.91 -12.11 -9.31
N ILE A 93 32.27 -11.01 -9.71
CA ILE A 93 31.65 -10.04 -8.80
C ILE A 93 30.16 -10.38 -8.62
N PRO A 94 29.67 -10.62 -7.39
CA PRO A 94 28.25 -10.84 -7.16
C PRO A 94 27.39 -9.65 -7.62
N MET A 95 26.18 -9.90 -8.15
CA MET A 95 25.30 -8.84 -8.70
C MET A 95 25.05 -7.68 -7.72
N MET A 96 24.84 -7.96 -6.44
CA MET A 96 24.69 -6.90 -5.41
C MET A 96 25.96 -6.05 -5.25
N ALA A 97 27.13 -6.68 -5.36
CA ALA A 97 28.40 -5.96 -5.34
C ALA A 97 28.56 -5.11 -6.62
N ILE A 98 28.13 -5.59 -7.79
CA ILE A 98 28.10 -4.80 -9.04
C ILE A 98 27.26 -3.53 -8.85
N VAL A 99 26.06 -3.64 -8.27
CA VAL A 99 25.17 -2.50 -7.99
C VAL A 99 25.89 -1.46 -7.10
N THR A 100 26.43 -1.90 -5.96
CA THR A 100 27.10 -0.98 -5.02
C THR A 100 28.37 -0.35 -5.60
N LEU A 101 29.21 -1.13 -6.29
CA LEU A 101 30.43 -0.61 -6.94
C LEU A 101 30.11 0.39 -8.03
N SER A 102 29.06 0.14 -8.83
CA SER A 102 28.60 1.07 -9.86
C SER A 102 28.06 2.37 -9.24
N ALA A 103 27.27 2.27 -8.17
CA ALA A 103 26.76 3.42 -7.43
C ALA A 103 27.91 4.31 -6.93
N TYR A 104 28.94 3.73 -6.30
CA TYR A 104 30.05 4.52 -5.77
C TYR A 104 31.03 5.03 -6.83
N LYS A 105 31.16 4.36 -7.97
CA LYS A 105 31.90 4.92 -9.12
C LYS A 105 31.19 6.15 -9.69
N LEU A 106 29.88 6.08 -9.86
CA LEU A 106 29.06 7.24 -10.25
C LEU A 106 29.10 8.35 -9.20
N MET A 107 29.04 8.01 -7.91
CA MET A 107 29.16 8.98 -6.82
C MET A 107 30.51 9.72 -6.86
N ASN A 108 31.61 8.99 -7.04
CA ASN A 108 32.94 9.60 -7.16
C ASN A 108 33.02 10.56 -8.34
N TYR A 109 32.43 10.19 -9.48
CA TYR A 109 32.38 11.06 -10.65
C TYR A 109 31.61 12.37 -10.35
N VAL A 110 30.41 12.31 -9.77
CA VAL A 110 29.63 13.53 -9.48
C VAL A 110 30.25 14.41 -8.39
N VAL A 111 31.09 13.85 -7.52
CA VAL A 111 31.90 14.62 -6.56
C VAL A 111 33.02 15.40 -7.27
N GLN A 112 33.62 14.82 -8.31
CA GLN A 112 34.66 15.47 -9.13
C GLN A 112 34.08 16.46 -10.14
N HIS A 113 32.83 16.25 -10.57
CA HIS A 113 32.09 17.05 -11.55
C HIS A 113 30.81 17.66 -10.94
N PRO A 114 30.92 18.56 -9.95
CA PRO A 114 29.78 19.11 -9.23
C PRO A 114 28.78 19.85 -10.13
N GLU A 115 29.22 20.37 -11.27
CA GLU A 115 28.40 21.03 -12.29
C GLU A 115 27.42 20.07 -12.98
N GLN A 116 27.76 18.78 -13.08
CA GLN A 116 26.91 17.74 -13.69
C GLN A 116 26.07 16.97 -12.67
N ARG A 117 26.41 17.10 -11.38
CA ARG A 117 25.83 16.31 -10.29
C ARG A 117 24.31 16.24 -10.33
N GLN A 118 23.64 17.38 -10.45
CA GLN A 118 22.18 17.43 -10.40
C GLN A 118 21.53 16.77 -11.62
N GLU A 119 22.15 16.84 -12.80
CA GLU A 119 21.61 16.20 -14.00
C GLU A 119 21.81 14.68 -13.95
N ILE A 120 22.98 14.24 -13.48
CA ILE A 120 23.29 12.82 -13.31
C ILE A 120 22.41 12.19 -12.23
N GLU A 121 22.24 12.82 -11.07
CA GLU A 121 21.40 12.30 -9.98
C GLU A 121 19.93 12.11 -10.40
N ASP A 122 19.41 13.01 -11.25
CA ASP A 122 18.04 12.97 -11.77
C ASP A 122 17.88 12.03 -12.99
N LEU A 123 18.97 11.47 -13.51
CA LEU A 123 18.95 10.56 -14.65
C LEU A 123 18.11 9.31 -14.31
N ARG A 124 17.11 9.02 -15.15
CA ARG A 124 16.29 7.82 -15.04
C ARG A 124 17.03 6.59 -15.54
N LEU A 125 16.98 5.53 -14.73
CA LEU A 125 17.43 4.18 -15.04
C LEU A 125 16.23 3.36 -15.49
N GLU A 126 15.78 3.61 -16.72
CA GLU A 126 14.54 3.08 -17.30
C GLU A 126 13.31 3.25 -16.37
N ASP A 127 12.60 2.14 -16.13
CA ASP A 127 11.42 2.03 -15.25
C ASP A 127 11.79 1.69 -13.81
N TRP A 128 13.08 1.51 -13.49
CA TRP A 128 13.49 1.11 -12.14
C TRP A 128 13.44 2.29 -11.16
N GLY A 129 14.11 3.39 -11.48
CA GLY A 129 14.31 4.55 -10.60
C GLY A 129 15.28 5.58 -11.20
N THR A 130 15.94 6.36 -10.37
CA THR A 130 16.98 7.34 -10.75
C THR A 130 18.37 6.94 -10.28
N VAL A 131 19.43 7.60 -10.76
CA VAL A 131 20.79 7.43 -10.23
C VAL A 131 20.88 7.82 -8.76
N ARG A 132 20.12 8.82 -8.32
CA ARG A 132 19.98 9.13 -6.88
C ARG A 132 19.39 7.96 -6.10
N ASP A 133 18.37 7.29 -6.63
CA ASP A 133 17.83 6.08 -6.00
C ASP A 133 18.89 4.96 -5.95
N LEU A 134 19.73 4.84 -6.98
CA LEU A 134 20.87 3.93 -7.00
C LEU A 134 21.90 4.25 -5.90
N PHE A 135 22.18 5.53 -5.62
CA PHE A 135 23.04 5.93 -4.51
C PHE A 135 22.47 5.51 -3.15
N VAL A 136 21.19 5.80 -2.92
CA VAL A 136 20.52 5.44 -1.66
C VAL A 136 20.47 3.91 -1.47
N VAL A 137 20.18 3.16 -2.53
CA VAL A 137 20.22 1.68 -2.49
C VAL A 137 21.64 1.20 -2.24
N GLY A 138 22.65 1.82 -2.86
CA GLY A 138 24.06 1.51 -2.63
C GLY A 138 24.45 1.65 -1.15
N ALA A 139 24.10 2.77 -0.53
CA ALA A 139 24.31 3.04 0.89
C ALA A 139 23.56 2.03 1.78
N LYS A 140 22.31 1.73 1.43
CA LYS A 140 21.49 0.75 2.17
C LYS A 140 22.08 -0.67 2.13
N VAL A 141 22.57 -1.12 0.99
CA VAL A 141 23.18 -2.45 0.87
C VAL A 141 24.51 -2.51 1.62
N LYS A 142 25.32 -1.44 1.57
CA LYS A 142 26.58 -1.37 2.33
C LYS A 142 26.37 -1.29 3.84
N SER A 143 25.28 -0.64 4.29
CA SER A 143 24.98 -0.53 5.72
C SER A 143 24.68 -1.88 6.37
N GLU A 144 24.21 -2.87 5.61
CA GLU A 144 23.93 -4.24 6.10
C GLU A 144 25.16 -4.91 6.74
N ASN A 145 26.38 -4.54 6.32
CA ASN A 145 27.63 -5.12 6.84
C ASN A 145 28.59 -4.05 7.42
N VAL A 146 28.12 -2.82 7.67
CA VAL A 146 28.99 -1.71 8.15
C VAL A 146 29.60 -1.98 9.52
N GLU A 147 28.96 -2.81 10.35
CA GLU A 147 29.46 -3.17 11.66
C GLU A 147 30.84 -3.87 11.59
N SER A 148 31.14 -4.58 10.49
CA SER A 148 32.47 -5.17 10.26
C SER A 148 33.61 -4.15 10.12
N VAL A 149 33.28 -2.88 9.81
CA VAL A 149 34.27 -1.81 9.64
C VAL A 149 34.65 -1.17 10.98
N ILE A 150 33.68 -1.12 11.91
CA ILE A 150 33.80 -0.40 13.19
C ILE A 150 33.85 -1.33 14.41
N SER A 151 33.83 -2.64 14.19
CA SER A 151 33.97 -3.63 15.26
C SER A 151 35.42 -4.03 15.43
N GLU A 152 35.82 -4.27 16.67
CA GLU A 152 37.16 -4.72 17.01
C GLU A 152 37.36 -6.19 16.62
N LEU A 153 38.35 -6.46 15.77
CA LEU A 153 38.79 -7.80 15.42
C LEU A 153 40.29 -7.92 15.72
N ASN A 154 40.67 -8.78 16.65
CA ASN A 154 42.07 -8.94 17.11
C ASN A 154 42.72 -7.65 17.65
N GLY A 155 41.97 -6.81 18.36
CA GLY A 155 42.50 -5.57 18.93
C GLY A 155 42.59 -4.40 17.95
N ARG A 156 42.03 -4.55 16.74
CA ARG A 156 42.12 -3.56 15.67
C ARG A 156 40.75 -3.30 15.04
N TYR A 157 40.61 -2.10 14.49
CA TYR A 157 39.41 -1.66 13.78
C TYR A 157 39.77 -1.42 12.33
N ALA A 158 39.04 -2.03 11.38
CA ALA A 158 39.34 -1.91 9.97
C ALA A 158 39.36 -0.45 9.48
N LEU A 159 38.45 0.39 10.00
CA LEU A 159 38.45 1.83 9.70
C LEU A 159 39.77 2.51 10.10
N LEU A 160 40.25 2.26 11.33
CA LEU A 160 41.43 2.93 11.87
C LEU A 160 42.70 2.43 11.19
N ASP A 161 42.81 1.12 10.95
CA ASP A 161 43.92 0.52 10.20
C ASP A 161 44.02 1.13 8.79
N THR A 162 42.88 1.38 8.13
CA THR A 162 42.85 2.00 6.80
C THR A 162 43.29 3.46 6.83
N LEU A 163 42.90 4.22 7.87
CA LEU A 163 43.34 5.60 8.04
C LEU A 163 44.83 5.71 8.40
N GLU A 164 45.34 4.75 9.17
CA GLU A 164 46.78 4.61 9.46
C GLU A 164 47.58 4.35 8.18
N GLU A 165 47.09 3.46 7.30
CA GLU A 165 47.71 3.22 6.00
C GLU A 165 47.67 4.48 5.11
N ALA A 166 46.52 5.17 5.07
CA ALA A 166 46.37 6.42 4.34
C ALA A 166 47.31 7.52 4.86
N LYS A 167 47.53 7.62 6.17
CA LYS A 167 48.43 8.61 6.78
C LYS A 167 49.84 8.56 6.20
N VAL A 168 50.36 7.37 5.90
CA VAL A 168 51.72 7.20 5.36
C VAL A 168 51.88 7.83 3.97
N THR A 169 50.79 7.96 3.20
CA THR A 169 50.84 8.57 1.87
C THR A 169 50.97 10.09 1.90
N PHE A 170 50.71 10.73 3.05
CA PHE A 170 50.82 12.18 3.18
C PHE A 170 52.28 12.63 3.27
N PRO A 171 52.74 13.52 2.38
CA PRO A 171 54.14 13.96 2.35
C PRO A 171 54.47 14.95 3.48
N ASN A 172 53.46 15.58 4.08
CA ASN A 172 53.60 16.66 5.06
C ASN A 172 53.38 16.15 6.49
N GLU A 173 54.36 16.40 7.37
CA GLU A 173 54.29 15.99 8.78
C GLU A 173 53.11 16.62 9.52
N ILE A 174 52.76 17.86 9.20
CA ILE A 174 51.61 18.54 9.83
C ILE A 174 50.31 17.82 9.46
N GLU A 175 50.16 17.40 8.20
CA GLU A 175 48.97 16.68 7.75
C GLU A 175 48.88 15.29 8.40
N ARG A 176 50.01 14.60 8.59
CA ARG A 176 50.07 13.35 9.33
C ARG A 176 49.62 13.51 10.78
N ILE A 177 50.09 14.54 11.47
CA ILE A 177 49.63 14.88 12.84
C ILE A 177 48.12 15.15 12.87
N ARG A 178 47.55 15.82 11.85
CA ARG A 178 46.09 16.03 11.79
C ARG A 178 45.32 14.73 11.61
N ILE A 179 45.87 13.78 10.87
CA ILE A 179 45.26 12.45 10.71
C ILE A 179 45.36 11.65 12.01
N ASP A 180 46.45 11.77 12.76
CA ASP A 180 46.56 11.19 14.11
C ASP A 180 45.48 11.75 15.05
N GLU A 181 45.22 13.07 14.98
CA GLU A 181 44.11 13.69 15.73
C GLU A 181 42.75 13.09 15.32
N LEU A 182 42.51 12.85 14.03
CA LEU A 182 41.28 12.21 13.55
C LEU A 182 41.15 10.76 14.03
N ILE A 183 42.24 9.99 13.96
CA ILE A 183 42.27 8.59 14.41
C ILE A 183 41.97 8.52 15.90
N GLY A 184 42.61 9.37 16.72
CA GLY A 184 42.33 9.44 18.16
C GLY A 184 40.89 9.84 18.49
N ASP A 185 40.32 10.80 17.75
CA ASP A 185 38.91 11.19 17.92
C ASP A 185 37.96 10.02 17.56
N LEU A 186 38.28 9.24 16.51
CA LEU A 186 37.49 8.09 16.06
C LEU A 186 37.63 6.87 16.97
N GLU A 187 38.82 6.60 17.51
CA GLU A 187 39.08 5.53 18.50
C GLU A 187 38.09 5.60 19.66
N ASN A 188 37.91 6.82 20.19
CA ASN A 188 36.97 7.07 21.27
C ASN A 188 35.51 6.77 20.90
N GLN A 189 35.13 6.84 19.62
CA GLN A 189 33.76 6.54 19.17
C GLN A 189 33.57 5.06 18.85
N VAL A 190 34.53 4.42 18.18
CA VAL A 190 34.43 2.99 17.81
C VAL A 190 34.50 2.08 19.03
N ALA A 191 35.23 2.49 20.09
CA ALA A 191 35.33 1.76 21.35
C ALA A 191 34.02 1.73 22.17
N LEU A 192 33.01 2.55 21.83
CA LEU A 192 31.72 2.61 22.53
C LEU A 192 30.77 1.47 22.12
N SER A 193 31.23 0.22 22.18
CA SER A 193 30.49 -0.97 21.72
C SER A 193 29.12 -1.19 22.39
N HIS A 194 28.88 -0.55 23.55
CA HIS A 194 27.59 -0.58 24.26
C HIS A 194 26.51 0.31 23.62
N LEU A 195 26.88 1.26 22.74
CA LEU A 195 25.92 2.14 22.08
C LEU A 195 25.31 1.46 20.84
N PRO A 196 24.03 1.77 20.51
CA PRO A 196 23.41 1.30 19.28
C PRO A 196 24.24 1.67 18.03
N LEU A 197 24.25 0.79 17.02
CA LEU A 197 24.98 1.02 15.76
C LEU A 197 24.67 2.39 15.14
N THR A 198 23.39 2.78 15.11
CA THR A 198 22.96 4.08 14.60
C THR A 198 23.63 5.25 15.31
N THR A 199 23.74 5.19 16.64
CA THR A 199 24.36 6.25 17.45
C THR A 199 25.87 6.29 17.20
N ARG A 200 26.55 5.14 17.19
CA ARG A 200 27.98 5.07 16.87
C ARG A 200 28.29 5.63 15.50
N MET A 201 27.56 5.21 14.47
CA MET A 201 27.75 5.68 13.09
C MET A 201 27.46 7.19 12.95
N ALA A 202 26.46 7.71 13.67
CA ALA A 202 26.16 9.14 13.70
C ALA A 202 27.30 9.95 14.35
N GLN A 203 27.85 9.47 15.46
CA GLN A 203 29.00 10.10 16.13
C GLN A 203 30.27 10.06 15.28
N ILE A 204 30.54 8.93 14.64
CA ILE A 204 31.65 8.80 13.68
C ILE A 204 31.50 9.81 12.53
N HIS A 205 30.30 9.92 11.96
CA HIS A 205 30.04 10.93 10.93
C HIS A 205 30.29 12.34 11.43
N GLN A 206 29.85 12.67 12.65
CA GLN A 206 30.05 13.97 13.25
C GLN A 206 31.54 14.30 13.42
N VAL A 207 32.35 13.35 13.90
CA VAL A 207 33.82 13.49 13.99
C VAL A 207 34.43 13.81 12.63
N PHE A 208 34.08 13.07 11.59
CA PHE A 208 34.55 13.36 10.23
C PHE A 208 34.13 14.77 9.77
N THR A 209 32.87 15.14 9.96
CA THR A 209 32.34 16.43 9.52
C THR A 209 33.03 17.60 10.23
N GLU A 210 33.17 17.54 11.55
CA GLU A 210 33.87 18.56 12.35
C GLU A 210 35.35 18.64 11.99
N TRP A 211 36.00 17.51 11.75
CA TRP A 211 37.41 17.46 11.37
C TRP A 211 37.64 18.02 9.96
N PHE A 212 36.78 17.68 8.99
CA PHE A 212 36.87 18.25 7.63
C PHE A 212 36.53 19.74 7.59
N ALA A 213 35.69 20.23 8.49
CA ALA A 213 35.45 21.66 8.64
C ALA A 213 36.71 22.38 9.17
N ARG A 214 37.47 21.74 10.07
CA ARG A 214 38.77 22.25 10.56
C ARG A 214 39.87 22.19 9.49
N TYR A 215 39.90 21.15 8.66
CA TYR A 215 40.96 20.90 7.68
C TYR A 215 40.43 20.60 6.26
N PRO A 216 39.72 21.55 5.62
CA PRO A 216 39.04 21.32 4.35
C PRO A 216 39.99 20.99 3.18
N TYR A 217 41.25 21.45 3.25
CA TYR A 217 42.26 21.18 2.23
C TYR A 217 42.75 19.72 2.23
N ILE A 218 42.63 19.01 3.35
CA ILE A 218 43.03 17.60 3.46
C ILE A 218 41.97 16.68 2.86
N LYS A 219 40.69 17.06 2.94
CA LYS A 219 39.55 16.22 2.53
C LYS A 219 39.69 15.59 1.14
N PRO A 220 39.98 16.33 0.05
CA PRO A 220 40.03 15.73 -1.28
C PRO A 220 41.15 14.69 -1.39
N TYR A 221 42.29 14.95 -0.75
CA TYR A 221 43.44 14.05 -0.79
C TYR A 221 43.20 12.80 0.08
N LEU A 222 42.66 12.95 1.29
CA LEU A 222 42.31 11.80 2.14
C LEU A 222 41.33 10.87 1.41
N LEU A 223 40.25 11.40 0.83
CA LEU A 223 39.27 10.59 0.13
C LEU A 223 39.82 9.89 -1.13
N ALA A 224 40.84 10.47 -1.77
CA ALA A 224 41.46 9.91 -2.96
C ALA A 224 42.57 8.89 -2.66
N GLN A 225 43.33 9.08 -1.58
CA GLN A 225 44.50 8.25 -1.24
C GLN A 225 44.20 7.17 -0.22
N THR A 226 43.06 7.23 0.47
CA THR A 226 42.69 6.17 1.41
C THR A 226 42.46 4.86 0.65
N PRO A 227 43.14 3.76 1.02
CA PRO A 227 42.91 2.47 0.41
C PRO A 227 41.49 1.97 0.69
N ASN A 228 41.10 0.87 0.04
CA ASN A 228 39.84 0.24 0.40
C ASN A 228 39.91 -0.26 1.85
N ILE A 229 38.86 0.01 2.61
CA ILE A 229 38.59 -0.56 3.92
C ILE A 229 38.34 -2.05 3.72
N ASP A 230 39.41 -2.83 3.81
CA ASP A 230 39.41 -4.28 3.76
C ASP A 230 38.63 -4.81 2.52
N ARG A 231 37.75 -5.81 2.69
CA ARG A 231 36.81 -6.26 1.64
C ARG A 231 35.53 -5.42 1.56
N TRP A 232 35.39 -4.39 2.39
CA TRP A 232 34.14 -3.64 2.53
C TRP A 232 33.98 -2.56 1.46
N GLY A 233 35.00 -1.74 1.17
CA GLY A 233 34.90 -0.70 0.13
C GLY A 233 35.70 0.58 0.42
N THR A 234 35.40 1.69 -0.26
CA THR A 234 36.14 2.95 -0.12
C THR A 234 35.73 3.75 1.12
N LEU A 235 36.60 4.67 1.58
CA LEU A 235 36.26 5.63 2.64
C LEU A 235 35.07 6.52 2.27
N ILE A 236 34.94 6.90 0.99
CA ILE A 236 33.78 7.67 0.49
C ILE A 236 32.47 6.90 0.73
N ALA A 237 32.45 5.60 0.43
CA ALA A 237 31.28 4.77 0.67
C ALA A 237 30.96 4.68 2.16
N PHE A 238 31.98 4.56 3.01
CA PHE A 238 31.81 4.52 4.46
C PHE A 238 31.22 5.82 5.00
N MET A 239 31.76 6.96 4.56
CA MET A 239 31.26 8.27 4.94
C MET A 239 29.83 8.54 4.47
N ASP A 240 29.48 8.09 3.26
CA ASP A 240 28.11 8.18 2.76
C ASP A 240 27.15 7.38 3.65
N VAL A 241 27.47 6.12 3.97
CA VAL A 241 26.68 5.30 4.91
C VAL A 241 26.58 5.95 6.28
N ALA A 242 27.69 6.45 6.83
CA ALA A 242 27.71 7.14 8.12
C ALA A 242 26.83 8.40 8.11
N SER A 243 26.82 9.16 7.01
CA SER A 243 25.96 10.34 6.85
C SER A 243 24.47 9.98 6.86
N GLN A 244 24.10 8.83 6.29
CA GLN A 244 22.71 8.38 6.33
C GLN A 244 22.27 7.99 7.75
N PHE A 245 23.16 7.33 8.53
CA PHE A 245 22.91 7.07 9.95
C PHE A 245 22.85 8.34 10.80
N TYR A 246 23.69 9.33 10.51
CA TYR A 246 23.63 10.63 11.19
C TYR A 246 22.30 11.31 10.94
N ARG A 247 21.88 11.45 9.67
CA ARG A 247 20.61 12.08 9.33
C ARG A 247 19.41 11.36 9.91
N ALA A 248 19.46 10.02 9.94
CA ALA A 248 18.48 9.19 10.62
C ALA A 248 18.41 9.49 12.12
N HIS A 249 19.56 9.65 12.78
CA HIS A 249 19.67 9.95 14.19
C HIS A 249 19.19 11.37 14.53
N THR A 250 19.44 12.35 13.66
CA THR A 250 19.07 13.77 13.86
C THR A 250 17.75 14.16 13.19
N MET A 251 16.99 13.20 12.68
CA MET A 251 15.75 13.47 11.94
C MET A 251 14.69 14.14 12.83
N ASP A 252 14.59 13.70 14.09
CA ASP A 252 13.61 14.27 15.03
C ASP A 252 13.91 15.73 15.36
N SER A 253 15.19 16.11 15.47
CA SER A 253 15.57 17.51 15.71
C SER A 253 15.24 18.42 14.53
N MET A 254 15.14 17.88 13.30
CA MET A 254 14.73 18.66 12.12
C MET A 254 13.24 19.07 12.19
N PHE A 255 12.41 18.29 12.88
CA PHE A 255 11.00 18.57 13.12
C PHE A 255 10.71 19.18 14.49
N ALA A 256 11.73 19.31 15.34
CA ALA A 256 11.59 19.94 16.65
C ALA A 256 11.48 21.46 16.54
N ARG A 257 10.64 22.07 17.39
CA ARG A 257 10.53 23.52 17.56
C ARG A 257 11.52 23.97 18.64
N ASN A 258 12.76 24.25 18.27
CA ASN A 258 13.83 24.64 19.20
C ASN A 258 13.71 26.12 19.62
N GLY A 259 12.61 26.47 20.31
CA GLY A 259 12.33 27.84 20.79
C GLY A 259 11.80 28.80 19.71
N THR A 260 11.60 28.31 18.48
CA THR A 260 10.99 29.02 17.34
C THR A 260 9.52 28.61 17.16
N MET A 261 8.74 29.43 16.45
CA MET A 261 7.35 29.09 16.07
C MET A 261 7.28 27.89 15.11
N ASP A 262 8.32 27.70 14.29
CA ASP A 262 8.38 26.75 13.18
C ASP A 262 9.52 25.75 13.42
N SER A 263 9.38 24.51 12.95
CA SER A 263 10.48 23.53 12.95
C SER A 263 11.64 23.97 12.05
N ALA A 264 12.82 23.39 12.24
CA ALA A 264 14.02 23.74 11.46
C ALA A 264 13.80 23.60 9.94
N VAL A 265 13.13 22.52 9.51
CA VAL A 265 12.79 22.30 8.10
C VAL A 265 11.87 23.40 7.56
N VAL A 266 10.84 23.76 8.33
CA VAL A 266 9.85 24.76 7.92
C VAL A 266 10.46 26.16 7.88
N SER A 267 11.24 26.53 8.91
CA SER A 267 11.98 27.79 8.94
C SER A 267 12.87 27.92 7.71
N THR A 268 13.68 26.89 7.44
CA THR A 268 14.59 26.89 6.29
C THR A 268 13.83 27.05 4.97
N LEU A 269 12.75 26.31 4.77
CA LEU A 269 11.94 26.43 3.56
C LEU A 269 11.35 27.85 3.43
N ASN A 270 10.83 28.42 4.53
CA ASN A 270 10.25 29.77 4.59
C ASN A 270 11.28 30.85 4.26
N ASP A 271 12.52 30.69 4.72
CA ASP A 271 13.60 31.64 4.49
C ASP A 271 14.16 31.52 3.06
N THR A 272 14.12 30.32 2.47
CA THR A 272 14.77 30.03 1.18
C THR A 272 13.89 30.36 -0.03
N TRP A 273 12.60 30.00 -0.02
CA TRP A 273 11.74 30.16 -1.20
C TRP A 273 11.57 31.62 -1.69
N PRO A 274 11.57 32.67 -0.84
CA PRO A 274 11.44 34.05 -1.29
C PRO A 274 12.66 34.54 -2.06
N ILE A 275 13.84 34.01 -1.78
CA ILE A 275 15.12 34.46 -2.37
C ILE A 275 15.68 33.49 -3.40
N MET A 276 15.05 32.32 -3.60
CA MET A 276 15.53 31.31 -4.53
C MET A 276 15.57 31.83 -5.98
N PRO A 277 16.74 31.79 -6.65
CA PRO A 277 16.88 32.28 -8.01
C PRO A 277 16.17 31.37 -9.03
N GLY A 278 15.72 31.96 -10.14
CA GLY A 278 15.10 31.22 -11.24
C GLY A 278 13.69 30.68 -10.98
N LEU A 279 13.04 31.03 -9.86
CA LEU A 279 11.61 30.75 -9.66
C LEU A 279 10.74 31.82 -10.34
N SER A 280 9.91 31.40 -11.28
CA SER A 280 8.81 32.21 -11.83
C SER A 280 7.79 32.58 -10.75
N ARG A 281 6.95 33.58 -11.03
CA ARG A 281 5.90 34.03 -10.10
C ARG A 281 4.96 32.89 -9.69
N ILE A 282 4.64 31.98 -10.61
CA ILE A 282 3.78 30.82 -10.34
C ILE A 282 4.51 29.79 -9.47
N GLU A 283 5.77 29.47 -9.77
CA GLU A 283 6.56 28.55 -8.96
C GLU A 283 6.74 29.05 -7.52
N ARG A 284 6.87 30.37 -7.32
CA ARG A 284 6.93 30.97 -5.97
C ARG A 284 5.65 30.75 -5.17
N VAL A 285 4.48 30.88 -5.81
CA VAL A 285 3.20 30.58 -5.17
C VAL A 285 3.11 29.10 -4.81
N VAL A 286 3.46 28.22 -5.74
CA VAL A 286 3.46 26.75 -5.51
C VAL A 286 4.42 26.36 -4.39
N PHE A 287 5.62 26.96 -4.35
CA PHE A 287 6.60 26.72 -3.30
C PHE A 287 6.07 27.19 -1.95
N ARG A 288 5.58 28.44 -1.85
CA ARG A 288 5.00 28.96 -0.60
C ARG A 288 3.87 28.07 -0.09
N ASP A 289 2.97 27.64 -0.97
CA ASP A 289 1.83 26.80 -0.60
C ASP A 289 2.31 25.40 -0.16
N PHE A 290 3.37 24.87 -0.79
CA PHE A 290 4.05 23.66 -0.32
C PHE A 290 4.66 23.84 1.07
N THR A 291 5.39 24.93 1.31
CA THR A 291 5.97 25.22 2.64
C THR A 291 4.91 25.33 3.72
N GLN A 292 3.74 25.92 3.43
CA GLN A 292 2.62 25.95 4.37
C GLN A 292 2.07 24.55 4.68
N ARG A 293 2.01 23.65 3.68
CA ARG A 293 1.60 22.26 3.91
C ARG A 293 2.66 21.47 4.69
N VAL A 294 3.94 21.70 4.41
CA VAL A 294 5.05 21.15 5.21
C VAL A 294 4.98 21.65 6.64
N LYS A 295 4.61 22.91 6.87
CA LYS A 295 4.41 23.47 8.22
C LYS A 295 3.34 22.75 9.01
N LEU A 296 2.17 22.52 8.40
CA LEU A 296 1.06 21.83 9.05
C LEU A 296 1.43 20.41 9.49
N VAL A 297 2.24 19.71 8.70
CA VAL A 297 2.68 18.34 8.97
C VAL A 297 3.91 18.30 9.88
N GLY A 298 4.95 19.03 9.51
CA GLY A 298 6.26 19.04 10.15
C GLY A 298 6.20 19.52 11.59
N ASP A 299 5.30 20.46 11.88
CA ASP A 299 5.17 21.03 13.22
C ASP A 299 4.07 20.37 14.06
N ASP A 300 3.42 19.31 13.59
CA ASP A 300 2.42 18.55 14.35
C ASP A 300 3.12 17.73 15.46
N PRO A 301 2.89 18.02 16.75
CA PRO A 301 3.52 17.28 17.85
C PRO A 301 2.97 15.86 18.03
N ALA A 302 1.79 15.54 17.48
CA ALA A 302 1.20 14.21 17.58
C ALA A 302 1.78 13.22 16.56
N MET A 303 2.54 13.71 15.58
CA MET A 303 3.06 12.91 14.48
C MET A 303 4.54 12.59 14.66
N GLN A 304 4.92 11.32 14.44
CA GLN A 304 6.32 10.90 14.45
C GLN A 304 7.02 11.34 13.14
N SER A 305 8.32 11.61 13.22
CA SER A 305 9.13 12.11 12.09
C SER A 305 9.07 11.25 10.81
N PRO A 306 9.04 9.91 10.85
CA PRO A 306 8.85 9.10 9.64
C PRO A 306 7.50 9.39 8.94
N ALA A 307 6.42 9.55 9.72
CA ALA A 307 5.10 9.88 9.18
C ALA A 307 5.07 11.31 8.60
N LYS A 308 5.77 12.25 9.24
CA LYS A 308 5.95 13.62 8.71
C LYS A 308 6.63 13.60 7.35
N LEU A 309 7.74 12.86 7.23
CA LEU A 309 8.46 12.73 5.96
C LEU A 309 7.63 12.12 4.85
N TYR A 310 6.87 11.07 5.16
CA TYR A 310 5.97 10.45 4.20
C TYR A 310 4.99 11.45 3.58
N LEU A 311 4.34 12.26 4.42
CA LEU A 311 3.37 13.25 3.96
C LEU A 311 4.02 14.38 3.18
N ILE A 312 5.17 14.85 3.65
CA ILE A 312 5.97 15.87 2.95
C ILE A 312 6.35 15.38 1.55
N ARG A 313 6.75 14.11 1.41
CA ARG A 313 7.13 13.50 0.13
C ARG A 313 5.92 13.32 -0.80
N LYS A 314 4.76 12.95 -0.27
CA LYS A 314 3.49 12.88 -1.01
C LYS A 314 3.07 14.25 -1.56
N GLU A 315 3.25 15.29 -0.75
CA GLU A 315 3.02 16.67 -1.19
C GLU A 315 4.03 17.12 -2.25
N LEU A 316 5.29 16.71 -2.12
CA LEU A 316 6.32 16.99 -3.12
C LEU A 316 6.02 16.34 -4.48
N LYS A 317 5.49 15.11 -4.53
CA LYS A 317 5.12 14.44 -5.79
C LYS A 317 4.04 15.20 -6.59
N ARG A 318 3.28 16.10 -5.94
CA ARG A 318 2.18 16.84 -6.57
C ARG A 318 2.61 18.16 -7.22
N ILE A 319 3.87 18.58 -7.04
CA ILE A 319 4.33 19.91 -7.46
C ILE A 319 5.42 19.83 -8.53
N LEU A 320 5.36 20.72 -9.51
CA LEU A 320 6.28 20.74 -10.67
C LEU A 320 7.70 21.24 -10.34
N VAL A 321 7.93 21.73 -9.12
CA VAL A 321 9.18 22.40 -8.69
C VAL A 321 10.06 21.46 -7.84
N THR A 322 9.80 20.15 -7.88
CA THR A 322 10.49 19.13 -7.07
C THR A 322 12.01 19.24 -7.11
N ARG A 323 12.57 19.49 -8.30
CA ARG A 323 14.03 19.58 -8.50
C ARG A 323 14.68 20.72 -7.71
N LYS A 324 14.07 21.90 -7.65
CA LYS A 324 14.61 23.07 -6.93
C LYS A 324 14.35 23.00 -5.43
N ILE A 325 13.28 22.32 -5.01
CA ILE A 325 12.98 22.11 -3.57
C ILE A 325 14.01 21.18 -2.95
N ARG A 326 14.39 20.10 -3.65
CA ARG A 326 15.40 19.14 -3.16
C ARG A 326 16.78 19.76 -2.92
N THR A 327 17.11 20.89 -3.57
CA THR A 327 18.39 21.58 -3.38
C THR A 327 18.40 22.56 -2.21
N VAL A 328 17.27 22.76 -1.52
CA VAL A 328 17.25 23.63 -0.33
C VAL A 328 18.17 23.04 0.73
N LYS A 329 19.18 23.80 1.14
CA LYS A 329 20.12 23.40 2.19
C LYS A 329 19.46 23.58 3.56
N LEU A 330 19.31 22.49 4.30
CA LEU A 330 18.77 22.49 5.67
C LEU A 330 19.83 22.89 6.69
N SER A 331 21.00 22.26 6.62
CA SER A 331 22.20 22.70 7.34
C SER A 331 23.46 22.15 6.67
N ASP A 332 24.63 22.66 7.05
CA ASP A 332 25.92 22.11 6.61
C ASP A 332 26.12 20.65 7.02
N GLU A 333 25.61 20.29 8.20
CA GLU A 333 25.77 18.96 8.80
C GLU A 333 24.72 17.96 8.28
N PHE A 334 23.45 18.38 8.14
CA PHE A 334 22.37 17.51 7.72
C PHE A 334 22.33 17.35 6.19
N GLY A 335 22.67 18.43 5.46
CA GLY A 335 22.62 18.50 4.01
C GLY A 335 21.37 19.20 3.50
N THR A 336 20.76 18.64 2.46
CA THR A 336 19.65 19.26 1.71
C THR A 336 18.30 18.65 2.08
N PHE A 337 17.23 19.30 1.63
CA PHE A 337 15.89 18.76 1.67
C PHE A 337 15.76 17.47 0.84
N GLY A 338 16.56 17.32 -0.22
CA GLY A 338 16.71 16.06 -0.93
C GLY A 338 17.22 14.94 -0.01
N ASP A 339 18.27 15.21 0.75
CA ASP A 339 18.84 14.26 1.72
C ASP A 339 17.82 13.88 2.80
N LEU A 340 17.01 14.84 3.28
CA LEU A 340 15.92 14.58 4.22
C LEU A 340 14.91 13.54 3.66
N LEU A 341 14.59 13.63 2.37
CA LEU A 341 13.68 12.68 1.71
C LEU A 341 14.36 11.33 1.46
N ASP A 342 15.66 11.35 1.14
CA ASP A 342 16.45 10.17 0.79
C ASP A 342 16.73 9.31 2.04
N VAL A 343 16.83 9.93 3.22
CA VAL A 343 16.89 9.25 4.52
C VAL A 343 15.69 8.35 4.75
N ASN A 344 14.50 8.69 4.28
CA ASN A 344 13.32 7.81 4.37
C ASN A 344 13.46 6.51 3.56
N ASN A 345 14.25 6.53 2.47
CA ASN A 345 14.51 5.33 1.67
C ASN A 345 15.64 4.47 2.28
N PHE A 346 16.58 5.11 2.99
CA PHE A 346 17.65 4.47 3.76
C PHE A 346 17.13 3.85 5.07
N MET A 347 16.42 4.66 5.86
CA MET A 347 15.63 4.27 7.01
C MET A 347 14.43 3.50 6.50
N SER A 348 14.61 2.20 6.29
CA SER A 348 13.48 1.31 6.62
C SER A 348 13.10 1.75 8.04
N CYS A 349 11.86 2.21 8.24
CA CYS A 349 11.36 2.64 9.55
C CYS A 349 12.01 1.75 10.62
N PRO A 350 12.50 2.29 11.76
CA PRO A 350 12.89 1.41 12.86
C PRO A 350 11.78 0.38 12.97
N LYS A 351 12.16 -0.91 13.04
CA LYS A 351 11.21 -2.00 13.22
C LYS A 351 10.42 -1.72 14.52
N ASN A 352 9.42 -0.85 14.43
CA ASN A 352 8.11 -1.15 14.91
C ASN A 352 7.66 -2.26 13.96
N GLU A 353 8.10 -3.46 14.30
CA GLU A 353 7.45 -4.68 13.91
C GLU A 353 5.96 -4.42 13.66
N LYS A 354 5.49 -4.88 12.49
CA LYS A 354 4.08 -5.17 12.17
C LYS A 354 3.23 -4.07 11.51
N PHE A 355 3.47 -3.56 10.30
CA PHE A 355 2.29 -3.12 9.50
C PHE A 355 2.38 -3.23 7.97
N GLY A 356 3.45 -2.77 7.33
CA GLY A 356 3.70 -3.12 5.90
C GLY A 356 3.84 -4.63 5.72
N ASP A 357 4.44 -5.27 6.72
CA ASP A 357 4.46 -6.71 6.87
C ASP A 357 3.09 -7.32 7.12
N GLN A 358 2.06 -6.64 7.61
CA GLN A 358 0.83 -7.33 8.04
C GLN A 358 -0.09 -7.73 6.89
N VAL A 359 -0.44 -6.81 5.98
CA VAL A 359 -1.24 -7.18 4.81
C VAL A 359 -0.40 -8.08 3.89
N SER A 360 0.91 -7.82 3.79
CA SER A 360 1.86 -8.67 3.07
C SER A 360 1.98 -10.05 3.69
N GLU A 361 1.99 -10.16 5.02
CA GLU A 361 2.01 -11.42 5.79
C GLU A 361 0.65 -12.12 5.71
N ILE A 362 -0.47 -11.40 5.77
CA ILE A 362 -1.82 -11.98 5.57
C ILE A 362 -1.94 -12.54 4.15
N ARG A 363 -1.43 -11.82 3.14
CA ARG A 363 -1.36 -12.28 1.75
C ARG A 363 -0.36 -13.42 1.57
N ARG A 364 0.80 -13.37 2.21
CA ARG A 364 1.81 -14.43 2.25
C ARG A 364 1.24 -15.68 2.92
N ARG A 365 0.51 -15.55 4.02
CA ARG A 365 -0.17 -16.64 4.72
C ARG A 365 -1.22 -17.26 3.82
N ARG A 366 -2.05 -16.46 3.12
CA ARG A 366 -2.95 -16.97 2.08
C ARG A 366 -2.18 -17.75 1.00
N SER A 367 -1.08 -17.22 0.47
CA SER A 367 -0.34 -17.89 -0.62
C SER A 367 0.44 -19.12 -0.17
N THR A 368 0.81 -19.20 1.12
CA THR A 368 1.59 -20.31 1.68
C THR A 368 0.76 -21.35 2.42
N CYS A 369 -0.51 -21.07 2.77
CA CYS A 369 -1.34 -21.98 3.56
C CYS A 369 -1.51 -23.37 2.91
N VAL A 370 -1.52 -23.44 1.58
CA VAL A 370 -1.61 -24.70 0.81
C VAL A 370 -0.47 -25.66 1.16
N ARG A 371 0.71 -25.12 1.53
CA ARG A 371 1.87 -25.93 1.96
C ARG A 371 1.63 -26.66 3.28
N LEU A 372 0.67 -26.23 4.10
CA LEU A 372 0.32 -26.92 5.34
C LEU A 372 -0.33 -28.29 5.10
N ALA A 373 -0.85 -28.52 3.90
CA ALA A 373 -1.36 -29.81 3.46
C ALA A 373 -0.28 -30.68 2.78
N ASP A 374 0.93 -30.16 2.53
CA ASP A 374 2.00 -30.94 1.89
C ASP A 374 2.56 -31.96 2.88
N ARG A 375 2.70 -33.21 2.42
CA ARG A 375 3.39 -34.26 3.17
C ARG A 375 4.90 -34.17 2.94
N PRO A 376 5.73 -34.32 3.97
CA PRO A 376 7.17 -34.40 3.80
C PRO A 376 7.56 -35.64 2.97
N SER A 377 8.62 -35.50 2.17
CA SER A 377 9.11 -36.53 1.24
C SER A 377 9.49 -37.86 1.92
N ALA A 378 9.67 -37.86 3.24
CA ALA A 378 10.01 -39.01 4.06
C ALA A 378 8.80 -39.81 4.59
N GLY A 379 7.56 -39.49 4.19
CA GLY A 379 6.37 -40.28 4.55
C GLY A 379 5.75 -39.95 5.91
N GLY A 380 5.73 -38.67 6.31
CA GLY A 380 5.09 -38.18 7.54
C GLY A 380 3.74 -37.49 7.31
N ASP A 381 3.06 -37.13 8.40
CA ASP A 381 1.88 -36.26 8.37
C ASP A 381 2.25 -34.84 7.91
N CYS A 382 1.28 -34.12 7.33
CA CYS A 382 1.49 -32.73 6.94
C CYS A 382 1.57 -31.81 8.18
N GLU A 383 2.07 -30.57 8.01
CA GLU A 383 2.27 -29.61 9.11
C GLU A 383 0.97 -29.33 9.90
N LEU A 384 -0.17 -29.26 9.19
CA LEU A 384 -1.49 -29.08 9.81
C LEU A 384 -1.82 -30.22 10.77
N LEU A 385 -1.73 -31.47 10.30
CA LEU A 385 -2.05 -32.64 11.12
C LEU A 385 -1.04 -32.83 12.24
N SER A 386 0.24 -32.62 11.96
CA SER A 386 1.33 -32.75 12.94
C SER A 386 1.13 -31.79 14.11
N SER A 387 0.76 -30.54 13.84
CA SER A 387 0.47 -29.54 14.87
C SER A 387 -0.76 -29.91 15.71
N LEU A 388 -1.83 -30.37 15.05
CA LEU A 388 -3.09 -30.72 15.73
C LEU A 388 -3.00 -32.03 16.52
N LEU A 389 -2.28 -33.04 16.03
CA LEU A 389 -2.04 -34.30 16.75
C LEU A 389 -1.15 -34.08 17.96
N ARG A 390 -0.13 -33.22 17.85
CA ARG A 390 0.69 -32.79 19.00
C ARG A 390 -0.17 -32.15 20.07
N TYR A 391 -1.07 -31.24 19.70
CA TYR A 391 -2.00 -30.65 20.65
C TYR A 391 -3.01 -31.66 21.21
N SER A 392 -3.55 -32.55 20.37
CA SER A 392 -4.49 -33.57 20.80
C SER A 392 -3.95 -34.41 21.96
N SER A 393 -2.64 -34.71 21.93
CA SER A 393 -1.96 -35.44 23.01
C SER A 393 -1.97 -34.75 24.38
N THR A 394 -2.25 -33.44 24.44
CA THR A 394 -2.37 -32.68 25.69
C THR A 394 -3.81 -32.65 26.22
N LEU A 395 -4.78 -33.16 25.47
CA LEU A 395 -6.19 -33.16 25.87
C LEU A 395 -6.50 -34.33 26.82
N PRO A 396 -7.51 -34.18 27.70
CA PRO A 396 -8.07 -35.30 28.45
C PRO A 396 -8.54 -36.42 27.51
N ALA A 397 -8.34 -37.67 27.90
CA ALA A 397 -8.58 -38.85 27.06
C ALA A 397 -9.93 -38.85 26.30
N PRO A 398 -11.08 -38.46 26.89
CA PRO A 398 -12.35 -38.42 26.16
C PRO A 398 -12.41 -37.38 25.02
N LYS A 399 -11.70 -36.25 25.16
CA LYS A 399 -11.59 -35.21 24.12
C LYS A 399 -10.54 -35.60 23.08
N MET A 400 -9.39 -36.10 23.53
CA MET A 400 -8.30 -36.60 22.67
C MET A 400 -8.81 -37.65 21.68
N ILE A 401 -9.48 -38.71 22.17
CA ILE A 401 -9.98 -39.80 21.30
C ILE A 401 -10.96 -39.26 20.25
N LYS A 402 -11.87 -38.37 20.62
CA LYS A 402 -12.84 -37.78 19.69
C LYS A 402 -12.14 -36.92 18.63
N PHE A 403 -11.14 -36.15 19.04
CA PHE A 403 -10.41 -35.27 18.14
C PHE A 403 -9.49 -36.06 17.19
N ASP A 404 -8.75 -37.05 17.69
CA ASP A 404 -7.90 -37.94 16.89
C ASP A 404 -8.66 -38.71 15.82
N VAL A 405 -9.85 -39.24 16.16
CA VAL A 405 -10.71 -39.92 15.18
C VAL A 405 -11.10 -38.99 14.03
N ILE A 406 -11.29 -37.70 14.31
CA ILE A 406 -11.62 -36.71 13.29
C ILE A 406 -10.39 -36.37 12.46
N LEU A 407 -9.23 -36.12 13.10
CA LEU A 407 -7.98 -35.84 12.39
C LEU A 407 -7.58 -37.00 11.48
N PHE A 408 -7.75 -38.25 11.94
CA PHE A 408 -7.55 -39.44 11.15
C PHE A 408 -8.48 -39.49 9.93
N LYS A 409 -9.78 -39.21 10.10
CA LYS A 409 -10.74 -39.14 8.99
C LYS A 409 -10.37 -38.03 7.99
N VAL A 410 -10.02 -36.85 8.48
CA VAL A 410 -9.57 -35.73 7.63
C VAL A 410 -8.34 -36.12 6.80
N ASN A 411 -7.38 -36.82 7.42
CA ASN A 411 -6.20 -37.31 6.71
C ASN A 411 -6.57 -38.29 5.59
N GLN A 412 -7.40 -39.30 5.90
CA GLN A 412 -7.72 -40.39 4.98
C GLN A 412 -8.70 -40.00 3.88
N THR A 413 -9.71 -39.17 4.18
CA THR A 413 -10.82 -38.92 3.24
C THR A 413 -10.77 -37.56 2.56
N ILE A 414 -9.89 -36.65 3.00
CA ILE A 414 -9.79 -35.30 2.42
C ILE A 414 -8.36 -35.02 1.96
N LEU A 415 -7.38 -35.08 2.86
CA LEU A 415 -6.00 -34.71 2.53
C LEU A 415 -5.30 -35.75 1.65
N ALA A 416 -5.70 -37.02 1.73
CA ALA A 416 -5.19 -38.10 0.88
C ALA A 416 -6.05 -38.34 -0.38
N ASP A 417 -7.12 -37.58 -0.62
CA ASP A 417 -7.99 -37.78 -1.78
C ASP A 417 -7.28 -37.33 -3.08
N PRO A 418 -6.99 -38.25 -4.02
CA PRO A 418 -6.30 -37.89 -5.26
C PRO A 418 -7.16 -37.03 -6.20
N ASN A 419 -8.47 -36.98 -6.00
CA ASN A 419 -9.39 -36.21 -6.84
C ASN A 419 -9.49 -34.74 -6.42
N LEU A 420 -8.94 -34.37 -5.26
CA LEU A 420 -8.93 -33.00 -4.79
C LEU A 420 -7.58 -32.34 -5.07
N ASN A 421 -7.63 -31.14 -5.66
CA ASN A 421 -6.43 -30.30 -5.69
C ASN A 421 -6.06 -29.85 -4.26
N ARG A 422 -4.79 -29.51 -4.03
CA ARG A 422 -4.28 -29.21 -2.68
C ARG A 422 -4.99 -28.07 -1.99
N THR A 423 -5.34 -27.03 -2.74
CA THR A 423 -6.05 -25.85 -2.22
C THR A 423 -7.45 -26.24 -1.71
N GLU A 424 -8.16 -27.07 -2.47
CA GLU A 424 -9.48 -27.56 -2.14
C GLU A 424 -9.44 -28.58 -0.99
N ALA A 425 -8.46 -29.49 -0.99
CA ALA A 425 -8.23 -30.45 0.09
C ALA A 425 -7.95 -29.73 1.42
N LEU A 426 -7.07 -28.72 1.42
CA LEU A 426 -6.80 -27.90 2.60
C LEU A 426 -8.09 -27.22 3.09
N ALA A 427 -8.80 -26.51 2.21
CA ALA A 427 -9.99 -25.77 2.62
C ALA A 427 -11.06 -26.69 3.24
N ARG A 428 -11.33 -27.85 2.63
CA ARG A 428 -12.27 -28.85 3.18
C ARG A 428 -11.79 -29.43 4.51
N ALA A 429 -10.50 -29.73 4.64
CA ALA A 429 -9.91 -30.27 5.86
C ALA A 429 -10.07 -29.27 7.02
N VAL A 430 -9.74 -28.01 6.77
CA VAL A 430 -9.82 -26.91 7.73
C VAL A 430 -11.25 -26.69 8.22
N PHE A 431 -12.24 -26.66 7.33
CA PHE A 431 -13.64 -26.55 7.75
C PHE A 431 -14.14 -27.79 8.52
N ARG A 432 -13.68 -28.99 8.15
CA ARG A 432 -14.03 -30.21 8.90
C ARG A 432 -13.45 -30.20 10.32
N ILE A 433 -12.24 -29.66 10.48
CA ILE A 433 -11.61 -29.43 11.78
C ILE A 433 -12.38 -28.35 12.56
N LYS A 434 -12.77 -27.25 11.92
CA LYS A 434 -13.59 -26.19 12.55
C LYS A 434 -14.88 -26.75 13.14
N ASP A 435 -15.62 -27.54 12.36
CA ASP A 435 -16.87 -28.16 12.82
C ASP A 435 -16.65 -29.13 14.00
N ALA A 436 -15.50 -29.81 14.03
CA ALA A 436 -15.14 -30.71 15.12
C ALA A 436 -14.79 -29.96 16.41
N VAL A 437 -13.97 -28.91 16.29
CA VAL A 437 -13.60 -28.01 17.38
C VAL A 437 -14.84 -27.38 18.03
N ARG A 438 -15.84 -27.02 17.21
CA ARG A 438 -17.13 -26.48 17.66
C ARG A 438 -17.99 -27.49 18.44
N ARG A 439 -17.99 -28.77 18.06
CA ARG A 439 -18.85 -29.81 18.67
C ARG A 439 -18.26 -30.44 19.93
N ILE A 440 -16.94 -30.43 20.08
CA ILE A 440 -16.29 -30.98 21.27
C ILE A 440 -16.30 -29.87 22.34
N GLY A 441 -17.14 -30.03 23.36
CA GLY A 441 -17.34 -29.01 24.40
C GLY A 441 -16.04 -28.51 25.02
N GLY A 442 -15.87 -27.19 25.04
CA GLY A 442 -14.68 -26.49 25.55
C GLY A 442 -13.43 -26.60 24.67
N LEU A 443 -13.51 -27.21 23.47
CA LEU A 443 -12.34 -27.34 22.58
C LEU A 443 -12.09 -26.07 21.74
N SER A 444 -13.10 -25.24 21.50
CA SER A 444 -12.94 -23.98 20.73
C SER A 444 -11.98 -23.01 21.41
N GLU A 445 -12.21 -22.71 22.69
CA GLU A 445 -11.36 -21.81 23.48
C GLU A 445 -9.90 -22.28 23.54
N ASP A 446 -9.73 -23.60 23.50
CA ASP A 446 -8.48 -24.34 23.67
C ASP A 446 -7.65 -24.46 22.36
N VAL A 447 -8.29 -24.52 21.19
CA VAL A 447 -7.67 -24.92 19.91
C VAL A 447 -7.72 -23.83 18.84
N GLU A 448 -8.68 -22.92 18.89
CA GLU A 448 -8.90 -21.91 17.85
C GLU A 448 -7.67 -21.02 17.65
N PHE A 449 -6.94 -20.69 18.71
CA PHE A 449 -5.71 -19.89 18.63
C PHE A 449 -4.40 -20.72 18.69
N LEU A 450 -4.49 -22.04 18.48
CA LEU A 450 -3.31 -22.90 18.40
C LEU A 450 -2.42 -22.53 17.21
N ASN A 451 -1.12 -22.40 17.44
CA ASN A 451 -0.14 -22.19 16.39
C ASN A 451 0.07 -23.46 15.54
N ILE A 452 0.05 -23.27 14.22
CA ILE A 452 0.36 -24.29 13.21
C ILE A 452 1.78 -24.03 12.72
N GLY A 453 2.74 -24.73 13.31
CA GLY A 453 4.16 -24.53 13.04
C GLY A 453 4.59 -23.06 13.16
N GLN A 454 5.28 -22.57 12.13
CA GLN A 454 5.65 -21.15 11.99
C GLN A 454 4.70 -20.36 11.08
N TRP A 455 3.57 -20.95 10.64
CA TRP A 455 2.71 -20.32 9.64
C TRP A 455 1.75 -19.28 10.25
N GLY A 456 1.12 -19.61 11.39
CA GLY A 456 0.08 -18.79 12.01
C GLY A 456 -0.83 -19.63 12.89
N THR A 457 -1.99 -19.10 13.26
CA THR A 457 -2.97 -19.79 14.12
C THR A 457 -4.02 -20.58 13.33
N LEU A 458 -4.67 -21.56 13.97
CA LEU A 458 -5.79 -22.28 13.36
C LEU A 458 -6.96 -21.37 12.98
N HIS A 459 -7.24 -20.34 13.78
CA HIS A 459 -8.23 -19.30 13.48
C HIS A 459 -7.93 -18.56 12.19
N GLU A 460 -6.69 -18.11 12.01
CA GLU A 460 -6.25 -17.45 10.77
C GLU A 460 -6.34 -18.40 9.57
N LEU A 461 -6.14 -19.70 9.79
CA LEU A 461 -6.33 -20.72 8.77
C LEU A 461 -7.82 -20.91 8.40
N PHE A 462 -8.75 -20.80 9.36
CA PHE A 462 -10.19 -20.78 9.07
C PHE A 462 -10.58 -19.61 8.16
N ILE A 463 -10.04 -18.42 8.43
CA ILE A 463 -10.29 -17.23 7.61
C ILE A 463 -9.70 -17.41 6.20
N ALA A 464 -8.48 -17.96 6.10
CA ALA A 464 -7.85 -18.26 4.81
C ALA A 464 -8.65 -19.28 4.00
N ALA A 465 -9.16 -20.34 4.63
CA ALA A 465 -10.02 -21.33 3.98
C ALA A 465 -11.34 -20.72 3.49
N ALA A 466 -11.97 -19.85 4.28
CA ALA A 466 -13.16 -19.12 3.86
C ALA A 466 -12.87 -18.20 2.65
N ALA A 467 -11.74 -17.50 2.66
CA ALA A 467 -11.34 -16.62 1.58
C ALA A 467 -11.01 -17.40 0.27
N ILE A 468 -10.47 -18.61 0.38
CA ILE A 468 -10.29 -19.55 -0.75
C ILE A 468 -11.65 -20.02 -1.27
N LYS A 469 -12.53 -20.50 -0.38
CA LYS A 469 -13.86 -21.01 -0.76
C LYS A 469 -14.75 -19.94 -1.39
N SER A 470 -14.56 -18.67 -1.02
CA SER A 470 -15.28 -17.56 -1.64
C SER A 470 -15.08 -17.44 -3.15
N GLU A 471 -13.97 -17.95 -3.71
CA GLU A 471 -13.71 -17.94 -5.15
C GLU A 471 -14.59 -18.92 -5.94
N THR A 472 -15.17 -19.91 -5.27
CA THR A 472 -16.02 -20.96 -5.87
C THR A 472 -17.46 -20.92 -5.33
N LEU A 473 -17.84 -19.82 -4.66
CA LEU A 473 -19.14 -19.70 -3.99
C LEU A 473 -20.33 -19.84 -4.95
N GLU A 474 -20.25 -19.30 -6.16
CA GLU A 474 -21.33 -19.41 -7.17
C GLU A 474 -21.70 -20.86 -7.49
N TYR A 475 -20.71 -21.76 -7.51
CA TYR A 475 -20.98 -23.19 -7.69
C TYR A 475 -21.81 -23.75 -6.54
N ALA A 476 -21.51 -23.38 -5.30
CA ALA A 476 -22.25 -23.81 -4.13
C ALA A 476 -23.69 -23.27 -4.14
N LEU A 477 -23.86 -22.00 -4.52
CA LEU A 477 -25.16 -21.34 -4.59
C LEU A 477 -26.07 -21.97 -5.64
N ALA A 478 -25.52 -22.40 -6.78
CA ALA A 478 -26.27 -23.12 -7.81
C ALA A 478 -26.85 -24.46 -7.32
N HIS A 479 -26.22 -25.08 -6.31
CA HIS A 479 -26.66 -26.35 -5.72
C HIS A 479 -27.38 -26.17 -4.37
N LEU A 480 -27.53 -24.94 -3.88
CA LEU A 480 -28.05 -24.68 -2.56
C LEU A 480 -29.56 -24.92 -2.48
N THR A 481 -30.34 -24.49 -3.47
CA THR A 481 -31.81 -24.66 -3.48
C THR A 481 -32.24 -26.13 -3.34
N PRO A 482 -31.75 -27.09 -4.17
CA PRO A 482 -32.12 -28.49 -4.03
C PRO A 482 -31.75 -29.08 -2.66
N VAL A 483 -30.62 -28.65 -2.08
CA VAL A 483 -30.18 -29.10 -0.75
C VAL A 483 -31.10 -28.59 0.34
N LEU A 484 -31.56 -27.34 0.24
CA LEU A 484 -32.49 -26.75 1.20
C LEU A 484 -33.90 -27.35 1.08
N GLU A 485 -34.37 -27.63 -0.14
CA GLU A 485 -35.64 -28.34 -0.38
C GLU A 485 -35.61 -29.73 0.26
N GLN A 486 -34.53 -30.49 0.04
CA GLN A 486 -34.34 -31.78 0.68
C GLN A 486 -34.32 -31.65 2.21
N PHE A 487 -33.61 -30.64 2.74
CA PHE A 487 -33.59 -30.37 4.17
C PHE A 487 -34.99 -30.07 4.74
N GLY A 488 -35.79 -29.28 4.02
CA GLY A 488 -37.17 -28.94 4.40
C GLY A 488 -38.09 -30.15 4.60
N THR A 489 -37.79 -31.29 3.98
CA THR A 489 -38.55 -32.54 4.21
C THR A 489 -38.24 -33.20 5.56
N THR A 490 -37.17 -32.77 6.24
CA THR A 490 -36.64 -33.41 7.47
C THR A 490 -36.76 -32.52 8.72
N VAL A 491 -37.32 -31.31 8.60
CA VAL A 491 -37.48 -30.38 9.72
C VAL A 491 -38.66 -30.80 10.64
N PRO A 492 -38.66 -30.40 11.92
CA PRO A 492 -39.76 -30.71 12.83
C PRO A 492 -41.03 -29.98 12.36
N PRO A 493 -42.24 -30.48 12.67
CA PRO A 493 -43.50 -29.83 12.27
C PRO A 493 -43.57 -28.34 12.66
N SER A 494 -42.99 -27.97 13.80
CA SER A 494 -42.95 -26.59 14.30
C SER A 494 -42.09 -25.62 13.48
N ALA A 495 -41.27 -26.10 12.54
CA ALA A 495 -40.39 -25.27 11.72
C ALA A 495 -40.72 -25.36 10.22
N VAL A 496 -41.71 -26.16 9.81
CA VAL A 496 -42.02 -26.41 8.39
C VAL A 496 -42.35 -25.11 7.65
N ASP A 497 -43.26 -24.31 8.18
CA ASP A 497 -43.70 -23.07 7.52
C ASP A 497 -42.55 -22.05 7.40
N ASP A 498 -41.81 -21.83 8.49
CA ASP A 498 -40.62 -20.96 8.48
C ASP A 498 -39.55 -21.43 7.49
N THR A 499 -39.37 -22.76 7.38
CA THR A 499 -38.38 -23.36 6.47
C THR A 499 -38.82 -23.19 5.01
N ASN A 500 -40.09 -23.43 4.70
CA ASN A 500 -40.64 -23.25 3.36
C ASN A 500 -40.58 -21.78 2.93
N ASN A 501 -40.87 -20.85 3.84
CA ASN A 501 -40.75 -19.42 3.59
C ASN A 501 -39.29 -19.02 3.29
N MET A 502 -38.34 -19.49 4.11
CA MET A 502 -36.90 -19.26 3.87
C MET A 502 -36.45 -19.84 2.52
N ILE A 503 -36.85 -21.08 2.17
CA ILE A 503 -36.51 -21.71 0.89
C ILE A 503 -37.05 -20.89 -0.28
N SER A 504 -38.31 -20.46 -0.19
CA SER A 504 -38.96 -19.64 -1.23
C SER A 504 -38.25 -18.31 -1.43
N GLU A 505 -37.94 -17.60 -0.34
CA GLU A 505 -37.23 -16.32 -0.36
C GLU A 505 -35.80 -16.48 -0.93
N MET A 506 -35.06 -17.50 -0.49
CA MET A 506 -33.73 -17.78 -1.01
C MET A 506 -33.74 -18.15 -2.49
N THR A 507 -34.73 -18.93 -2.94
CA THR A 507 -34.89 -19.30 -4.36
C THR A 507 -35.20 -18.07 -5.21
N SER A 508 -36.03 -17.15 -4.69
CA SER A 508 -36.26 -15.86 -5.33
C SER A 508 -34.97 -15.05 -5.45
N ILE A 509 -34.21 -14.88 -4.37
CA ILE A 509 -32.92 -14.16 -4.36
C ILE A 509 -31.92 -14.80 -5.34
N LEU A 510 -31.85 -16.13 -5.38
CA LEU A 510 -30.94 -16.86 -6.27
C LEU A 510 -31.31 -16.71 -7.75
N SER A 511 -32.60 -16.55 -8.06
CA SER A 511 -33.15 -16.44 -9.41
C SER A 511 -33.15 -15.01 -9.98
N THR A 512 -32.95 -13.98 -9.14
CA THR A 512 -32.93 -12.57 -9.59
C THR A 512 -31.70 -12.29 -10.47
N PRO A 513 -31.88 -11.87 -11.74
CA PRO A 513 -30.78 -11.66 -12.69
C PRO A 513 -29.97 -10.36 -12.47
N SER A 514 -30.44 -9.44 -11.63
CA SER A 514 -29.92 -8.07 -11.55
C SER A 514 -29.42 -7.72 -10.14
N GLY A 515 -28.10 -7.62 -9.99
CA GLY A 515 -27.45 -7.14 -8.77
C GLY A 515 -25.95 -7.48 -8.73
N SER A 516 -25.18 -6.75 -7.92
CA SER A 516 -23.80 -7.18 -7.63
C SER A 516 -23.83 -8.52 -6.86
N PRO A 517 -22.97 -9.51 -7.21
CA PRO A 517 -22.90 -10.78 -6.50
C PRO A 517 -22.73 -10.60 -4.98
N GLU A 518 -21.99 -9.57 -4.56
CA GLU A 518 -21.80 -9.24 -3.15
C GLU A 518 -23.10 -8.85 -2.42
N LEU A 519 -23.99 -8.10 -3.07
CA LEU A 519 -25.28 -7.74 -2.49
C LEU A 519 -26.17 -8.98 -2.36
N LYS A 520 -26.19 -9.83 -3.40
CA LYS A 520 -26.90 -11.12 -3.40
C LYS A 520 -26.46 -12.00 -2.23
N TYR A 521 -25.14 -12.16 -2.01
CA TYR A 521 -24.61 -12.94 -0.88
C TYR A 521 -24.99 -12.35 0.47
N SER A 522 -25.03 -11.02 0.56
CA SER A 522 -25.39 -10.33 1.80
C SER A 522 -26.85 -10.55 2.17
N VAL A 523 -27.76 -10.45 1.19
CA VAL A 523 -29.19 -10.72 1.42
C VAL A 523 -29.39 -12.19 1.80
N LEU A 524 -28.76 -13.13 1.09
CA LEU A 524 -28.81 -14.56 1.46
C LEU A 524 -28.32 -14.81 2.90
N SER A 525 -27.22 -14.17 3.30
CA SER A 525 -26.69 -14.31 4.65
C SER A 525 -27.67 -13.81 5.70
N LEU A 526 -28.34 -12.67 5.43
CA LEU A 526 -29.31 -12.08 6.34
C LEU A 526 -30.53 -13.00 6.48
N THR A 527 -31.15 -13.40 5.37
CA THR A 527 -32.32 -14.31 5.35
C THR A 527 -32.03 -15.61 6.11
N MET A 528 -30.86 -16.23 5.88
CA MET A 528 -30.50 -17.45 6.60
C MET A 528 -30.24 -17.21 8.09
N SER A 529 -29.62 -16.09 8.46
CA SER A 529 -29.34 -15.76 9.87
C SER A 529 -30.63 -15.49 10.64
N GLU A 530 -31.57 -14.78 10.05
CA GLU A 530 -32.89 -14.52 10.65
C GLU A 530 -33.71 -15.79 10.82
N TYR A 531 -33.67 -16.71 9.84
CA TYR A 531 -34.28 -18.03 9.98
C TYR A 531 -33.65 -18.83 11.13
N LEU A 532 -32.31 -18.85 11.22
CA LEU A 532 -31.59 -19.59 12.26
C LEU A 532 -31.83 -19.03 13.67
N ILE A 533 -32.09 -17.73 13.81
CA ILE A 533 -32.49 -17.11 15.07
C ILE A 533 -33.90 -17.54 15.48
N ARG A 534 -34.83 -17.62 14.52
CA ARG A 534 -36.21 -18.08 14.77
C ARG A 534 -36.27 -19.58 15.07
N GLN A 535 -35.41 -20.37 14.44
CA GLN A 535 -35.42 -21.83 14.52
C GLN A 535 -34.08 -22.40 15.00
N PRO A 536 -33.66 -22.12 16.25
CA PRO A 536 -32.37 -22.59 16.78
C PRO A 536 -32.28 -24.12 16.84
N SER A 537 -33.42 -24.81 16.95
CA SER A 537 -33.49 -26.28 16.97
C SER A 537 -33.03 -26.96 15.67
N VAL A 538 -33.00 -26.23 14.56
CA VAL A 538 -32.59 -26.77 13.25
C VAL A 538 -31.16 -26.36 12.86
N TYR A 539 -30.53 -25.49 13.65
CA TYR A 539 -29.24 -24.85 13.34
C TYR A 539 -28.13 -25.83 12.95
N GLU A 540 -27.85 -26.82 13.82
CA GLU A 540 -26.79 -27.80 13.54
C GLU A 540 -27.11 -28.69 12.33
N ARG A 541 -28.38 -29.07 12.17
CA ARG A 541 -28.79 -29.94 11.06
C ARG A 541 -28.70 -29.21 9.72
N LEU A 542 -29.09 -27.93 9.68
CA LEU A 542 -28.98 -27.11 8.48
C LEU A 542 -27.51 -26.92 8.11
N ARG A 543 -26.64 -26.55 9.07
CA ARG A 543 -25.20 -26.39 8.81
C ARG A 543 -24.54 -27.66 8.28
N ASP A 544 -25.05 -28.83 8.67
CA ASP A 544 -24.55 -30.15 8.26
C ASP A 544 -25.05 -30.62 6.88
N ALA A 545 -26.05 -29.95 6.30
CA ALA A 545 -26.58 -30.30 5.00
C ALA A 545 -25.47 -30.20 3.94
N ARG A 546 -25.25 -31.31 3.21
CA ARG A 546 -24.14 -31.46 2.28
C ARG A 546 -24.46 -30.80 0.95
N ILE A 547 -23.49 -30.04 0.44
CA ILE A 547 -23.50 -29.50 -0.92
C ILE A 547 -22.58 -30.38 -1.77
N PRO A 548 -23.08 -31.01 -2.86
CA PRO A 548 -22.29 -31.84 -3.75
C PRO A 548 -21.01 -31.15 -4.18
N ASP A 549 -19.89 -31.88 -4.13
CA ASP A 549 -18.56 -31.45 -4.58
C ASP A 549 -18.07 -30.08 -4.08
N TRP A 550 -18.63 -29.57 -2.98
CA TRP A 550 -18.22 -28.29 -2.40
C TRP A 550 -17.97 -28.35 -0.90
N GLY A 551 -18.92 -28.90 -0.12
CA GLY A 551 -18.84 -28.88 1.34
C GLY A 551 -20.20 -29.05 2.01
N ASN A 552 -20.50 -28.19 2.98
CA ASN A 552 -21.81 -28.14 3.65
C ASN A 552 -22.35 -26.70 3.68
N VAL A 553 -23.62 -26.56 4.05
CA VAL A 553 -24.28 -25.24 4.18
C VAL A 553 -23.62 -24.37 5.24
N GLY A 554 -23.05 -24.95 6.30
CA GLY A 554 -22.26 -24.22 7.30
C GLY A 554 -21.08 -23.45 6.70
N MET A 555 -20.37 -24.04 5.73
CA MET A 555 -19.30 -23.36 5.00
C MET A 555 -19.84 -22.21 4.13
N VAL A 556 -21.01 -22.38 3.52
CA VAL A 556 -21.66 -21.31 2.75
C VAL A 556 -21.96 -20.13 3.68
N LEU A 557 -22.59 -20.39 4.83
CA LEU A 557 -22.90 -19.39 5.86
C LEU A 557 -21.65 -18.63 6.33
N ASP A 558 -20.56 -19.36 6.60
CA ASP A 558 -19.29 -18.76 7.04
C ASP A 558 -18.69 -17.82 5.98
N VAL A 559 -18.90 -18.10 4.68
CA VAL A 559 -18.43 -17.25 3.59
C VAL A 559 -19.38 -16.07 3.34
N ILE A 560 -20.69 -16.29 3.19
CA ILE A 560 -21.66 -15.24 2.86
C ILE A 560 -21.82 -14.22 4.01
N SER A 561 -21.61 -14.65 5.26
CA SER A 561 -21.61 -13.74 6.42
C SER A 561 -20.49 -12.70 6.37
N GLN A 562 -19.36 -13.00 5.72
CA GLN A 562 -18.31 -12.00 5.52
C GLN A 562 -18.73 -10.91 4.53
N TYR A 563 -19.46 -11.28 3.48
CA TYR A 563 -20.02 -10.31 2.52
C TYR A 563 -21.09 -9.43 3.17
N TYR A 564 -21.96 -10.03 3.99
CA TYR A 564 -22.95 -9.29 4.76
C TYR A 564 -22.30 -8.26 5.68
N ARG A 565 -21.29 -8.67 6.46
CA ARG A 565 -20.58 -7.77 7.38
C ARG A 565 -19.85 -6.65 6.66
N LEU A 566 -19.31 -6.91 5.46
CA LEU A 566 -18.71 -5.87 4.62
C LEU A 566 -19.75 -4.81 4.23
N ASN A 567 -20.95 -5.25 3.86
CA ASN A 567 -22.06 -4.36 3.47
C ASN A 567 -22.77 -3.70 4.66
N ALA A 568 -22.65 -4.24 5.87
CA ALA A 568 -23.20 -3.68 7.09
C ALA A 568 -22.19 -2.85 7.91
N LEU A 569 -20.96 -2.68 7.40
CA LEU A 569 -19.87 -2.01 8.10
C LEU A 569 -20.17 -0.53 8.35
N ASP A 570 -20.83 0.14 7.42
CA ASP A 570 -21.26 1.53 7.54
C ASP A 570 -22.22 1.73 8.72
N LYS A 571 -23.11 0.77 8.97
CA LYS A 571 -24.06 0.79 10.10
C LYS A 571 -23.38 0.72 11.47
N LEU A 572 -22.17 0.14 11.56
CA LEU A 572 -21.37 0.14 12.80
C LEU A 572 -20.83 1.53 13.12
N PHE A 573 -20.51 2.30 12.09
CA PHE A 573 -19.91 3.64 12.21
C PHE A 573 -20.92 4.77 12.08
N GLN A 574 -22.17 4.44 11.73
CA GLN A 574 -23.27 5.39 11.71
C GLN A 574 -23.46 6.03 13.09
N LEU A 575 -23.51 7.36 13.09
CA LEU A 575 -23.66 8.16 14.30
C LEU A 575 -25.13 8.26 14.73
N GLN A 576 -25.39 7.91 15.99
CA GLN A 576 -26.65 8.18 16.68
C GLN A 576 -26.33 8.99 17.95
N ASN A 577 -26.89 10.20 18.07
CA ASN A 577 -26.59 11.11 19.18
C ASN A 577 -25.08 11.39 19.39
N LYS A 578 -24.32 11.56 18.29
CA LYS A 578 -22.86 11.78 18.26
C LYS A 578 -22.00 10.60 18.72
N GLN A 579 -22.59 9.42 18.94
CA GLN A 579 -21.86 8.19 19.24
C GLN A 579 -22.07 7.19 18.11
N SER A 580 -21.03 6.47 17.73
CA SER A 580 -21.16 5.37 16.79
C SER A 580 -21.83 4.15 17.44
N THR A 581 -22.43 3.28 16.63
CA THR A 581 -22.99 2.00 17.14
C THR A 581 -21.90 1.17 17.83
N LEU A 582 -20.70 1.12 17.24
CA LEU A 582 -19.56 0.40 17.82
C LEU A 582 -19.13 0.97 19.19
N GLU A 583 -19.04 2.31 19.32
CA GLU A 583 -18.73 2.95 20.60
C GLU A 583 -19.76 2.59 21.67
N ARG A 584 -21.05 2.68 21.33
CA ARG A 584 -22.14 2.36 22.25
C ARG A 584 -22.07 0.92 22.75
N ASP A 585 -21.73 0.00 21.85
CA ASP A 585 -21.63 -1.42 22.20
C ASP A 585 -20.39 -1.70 23.07
N LEU A 586 -19.25 -1.05 22.80
CA LEU A 586 -18.02 -1.16 23.61
C LEU A 586 -18.14 -0.52 24.99
N THR A 587 -18.86 0.59 25.12
CA THR A 587 -19.04 1.31 26.39
C THR A 587 -19.83 0.50 27.42
N ARG A 588 -20.57 -0.52 26.98
CA ARG A 588 -21.28 -1.45 27.88
C ARG A 588 -20.35 -2.44 28.57
N SER A 589 -19.08 -2.52 28.17
CA SER A 589 -18.10 -3.43 28.75
C SER A 589 -17.38 -2.80 29.94
N ALA A 590 -17.48 -3.46 31.10
CA ALA A 590 -16.80 -3.03 32.33
C ALA A 590 -15.30 -3.36 32.37
N TYR A 591 -14.79 -4.17 31.43
CA TYR A 591 -13.41 -4.67 31.44
C TYR A 591 -12.52 -4.01 30.36
N LEU A 592 -13.06 -3.11 29.55
CA LEU A 592 -12.27 -2.35 28.57
C LEU A 592 -11.72 -1.07 29.19
N ALA A 593 -10.44 -0.78 28.93
CA ALA A 593 -9.83 0.46 29.38
C ALA A 593 -10.56 1.67 28.76
N PRO A 594 -10.90 2.71 29.55
CA PRO A 594 -11.56 3.91 29.03
C PRO A 594 -10.80 4.57 27.88
N GLU A 595 -9.47 4.53 27.93
CA GLU A 595 -8.59 5.04 26.89
C GLU A 595 -8.75 4.30 25.56
N PHE A 596 -8.92 2.97 25.61
CA PHE A 596 -9.18 2.16 24.41
C PHE A 596 -10.54 2.53 23.81
N ILE A 597 -11.59 2.63 24.64
CA ILE A 597 -12.92 3.02 24.18
C ILE A 597 -12.89 4.42 23.56
N GLN A 598 -12.18 5.37 24.16
CA GLN A 598 -12.04 6.73 23.63
C GLN A 598 -11.33 6.76 22.28
N LYS A 599 -10.27 5.96 22.08
CA LYS A 599 -9.60 5.83 20.78
C LYS A 599 -10.52 5.25 19.72
N ILE A 600 -11.26 4.18 20.04
CA ILE A 600 -12.22 3.57 19.11
C ILE A 600 -13.39 4.52 18.81
N SER A 601 -13.88 5.27 19.80
CA SER A 601 -14.89 6.33 19.63
C SER A 601 -14.40 7.38 18.65
N THR A 602 -13.18 7.89 18.85
CA THR A 602 -12.58 8.90 17.96
C THR A 602 -12.50 8.41 16.52
N ILE A 603 -12.05 7.17 16.31
CA ILE A 603 -11.93 6.57 14.98
C ILE A 603 -13.31 6.34 14.34
N SER A 604 -14.22 5.70 15.07
CA SER A 604 -15.52 5.28 14.55
C SER A 604 -16.43 6.47 14.25
N SER A 605 -16.32 7.54 15.02
CA SER A 605 -17.16 8.74 14.91
C SER A 605 -16.62 9.79 13.94
N ASP A 606 -15.43 9.60 13.36
CA ASP A 606 -14.85 10.53 12.39
C ASP A 606 -15.52 10.39 11.01
N PRO A 607 -16.29 11.39 10.52
CA PRO A 607 -16.96 11.31 9.22
C PRO A 607 -16.00 11.48 8.03
N SER A 608 -14.75 11.90 8.27
CA SER A 608 -13.73 12.09 7.23
C SER A 608 -13.00 10.78 6.87
N ILE A 609 -13.13 9.74 7.70
CA ILE A 609 -12.50 8.44 7.51
C ILE A 609 -13.50 7.48 6.88
N MET A 610 -13.14 6.85 5.76
CA MET A 610 -14.00 5.81 5.18
C MET A 610 -14.07 4.59 6.10
N ASP A 611 -15.21 3.91 6.12
CA ASP A 611 -15.49 2.78 7.03
C ASP A 611 -14.44 1.66 6.95
N LEU A 612 -13.93 1.39 5.75
CA LEU A 612 -12.86 0.41 5.55
C LEU A 612 -11.53 0.80 6.21
N TRP A 613 -11.26 2.10 6.32
CA TRP A 613 -10.07 2.62 7.00
C TRP A 613 -10.30 2.69 8.51
N LYS A 614 -11.52 2.99 8.96
CA LYS A 614 -11.90 2.87 10.38
C LYS A 614 -11.66 1.44 10.87
N LEU A 615 -12.10 0.44 10.10
CA LEU A 615 -11.87 -0.98 10.38
C LEU A 615 -10.38 -1.30 10.59
N GLU A 616 -9.51 -0.81 9.70
CA GLU A 616 -8.07 -1.02 9.79
C GLU A 616 -7.44 -0.36 11.04
N MET A 617 -7.83 0.87 11.33
CA MET A 617 -7.38 1.59 12.53
C MET A 617 -7.86 0.90 13.82
N ILE A 618 -9.09 0.37 13.83
CA ILE A 618 -9.65 -0.37 14.97
C ILE A 618 -8.86 -1.67 15.22
N VAL A 619 -8.53 -2.41 14.16
CA VAL A 619 -7.69 -3.62 14.25
C VAL A 619 -6.31 -3.29 14.81
N ARG A 620 -5.75 -2.13 14.45
CA ARG A 620 -4.47 -1.63 14.98
C ARG A 620 -4.56 -1.37 16.48
N GLU A 621 -5.53 -0.59 16.92
CA GLU A 621 -5.72 -0.29 18.35
C GLU A 621 -5.95 -1.58 19.16
N PHE A 622 -6.71 -2.54 18.60
CA PHE A 622 -6.91 -3.85 19.20
C PHE A 622 -5.59 -4.59 19.43
N ARG A 623 -4.74 -4.72 18.40
CA ARG A 623 -3.48 -5.47 18.54
C ARG A 623 -2.53 -4.80 19.52
N THR A 624 -2.43 -3.47 19.50
CA THR A 624 -1.57 -2.72 20.43
C THR A 624 -1.95 -2.95 21.90
N HIS A 625 -3.24 -3.09 22.21
CA HIS A 625 -3.70 -3.19 23.61
C HIS A 625 -4.01 -4.62 24.07
N PHE A 626 -4.22 -5.58 23.15
CA PHE A 626 -4.75 -6.90 23.52
C PHE A 626 -3.94 -8.09 22.98
N GLN A 627 -2.92 -7.89 22.15
CA GLN A 627 -2.12 -9.00 21.61
C GLN A 627 -1.40 -9.79 22.71
N ASP A 628 -0.94 -9.11 23.77
CA ASP A 628 -0.18 -9.71 24.87
C ASP A 628 -1.06 -10.06 26.09
N HIS A 629 -2.39 -9.95 25.96
CA HIS A 629 -3.37 -10.24 27.02
C HIS A 629 -4.42 -11.27 26.56
N PRO A 630 -4.11 -12.58 26.61
CA PRO A 630 -4.96 -13.65 26.07
C PRO A 630 -6.40 -13.65 26.60
N ASP A 631 -6.57 -13.43 27.91
CA ASP A 631 -7.88 -13.43 28.56
C ASP A 631 -8.76 -12.25 28.12
N LEU A 632 -8.15 -11.07 27.95
CA LEU A 632 -8.85 -9.87 27.49
C LEU A 632 -9.13 -9.94 25.99
N ASN A 633 -8.22 -10.54 25.21
CA ASN A 633 -8.39 -10.82 23.78
C ASN A 633 -9.61 -11.72 23.53
N SER A 634 -9.70 -12.85 24.25
CA SER A 634 -10.86 -13.76 24.15
C SER A 634 -12.18 -13.07 24.52
N LYS A 635 -12.20 -12.35 25.65
CA LYS A 635 -13.40 -11.60 26.10
C LYS A 635 -13.83 -10.54 25.09
N LEU A 636 -12.91 -9.71 24.62
CA LEU A 636 -13.22 -8.68 23.63
C LEU A 636 -13.68 -9.30 22.31
N ARG A 637 -13.01 -10.34 21.81
CA ARG A 637 -13.44 -11.05 20.59
C ARG A 637 -14.85 -11.61 20.68
N SER A 638 -15.26 -12.10 21.86
CA SER A 638 -16.62 -12.61 22.09
C SER A 638 -17.69 -11.51 22.25
N MET A 639 -17.29 -10.24 22.37
CA MET A 639 -18.20 -9.15 22.69
C MET A 639 -19.15 -8.87 21.50
N PRO A 640 -20.48 -8.89 21.70
CA PRO A 640 -21.43 -8.61 20.64
C PRO A 640 -21.39 -7.13 20.22
N ILE A 641 -21.46 -6.89 18.91
CA ILE A 641 -21.54 -5.56 18.30
C ILE A 641 -22.60 -5.55 17.21
N GLY A 642 -23.25 -4.42 16.98
CA GLY A 642 -24.22 -4.25 15.90
C GLY A 642 -25.42 -5.21 15.99
N SER A 643 -25.83 -5.60 17.20
CA SER A 643 -26.87 -6.61 17.42
C SER A 643 -28.21 -6.27 16.76
N SER A 644 -28.51 -4.97 16.58
CA SER A 644 -29.72 -4.49 15.89
C SER A 644 -29.78 -4.84 14.40
N TYR A 645 -28.66 -5.24 13.79
CA TYR A 645 -28.58 -5.70 12.40
C TYR A 645 -27.63 -6.88 12.29
N LEU A 646 -27.58 -7.76 13.31
CA LEU A 646 -26.90 -9.05 13.22
C LEU A 646 -25.43 -9.01 12.73
N PHE A 647 -24.67 -7.96 13.07
CA PHE A 647 -23.26 -7.87 12.64
C PHE A 647 -22.41 -9.01 13.22
N GLY A 648 -22.60 -9.31 14.51
CA GLY A 648 -21.94 -10.40 15.21
C GLY A 648 -21.16 -9.91 16.42
N THR A 649 -19.88 -10.24 16.47
CA THR A 649 -18.97 -9.92 17.57
C THR A 649 -17.81 -9.02 17.14
N PHE A 650 -17.06 -8.48 18.09
CA PHE A 650 -15.83 -7.75 17.79
C PHE A 650 -14.80 -8.67 17.11
N GLY A 651 -14.78 -9.97 17.43
CA GLY A 651 -13.99 -10.97 16.70
C GLY A 651 -14.36 -11.02 15.22
N ASP A 652 -15.65 -11.01 14.90
CA ASP A 652 -16.12 -10.97 13.51
C ASP A 652 -15.70 -9.69 12.76
N LEU A 653 -15.60 -8.54 13.47
CA LEU A 653 -15.06 -7.30 12.90
C LEU A 653 -13.58 -7.47 12.54
N LEU A 654 -12.78 -8.08 13.43
CA LEU A 654 -11.38 -8.37 13.15
C LEU A 654 -11.25 -9.34 11.97
N ASP A 655 -12.05 -10.40 11.95
CA ASP A 655 -12.03 -11.43 10.92
C ASP A 655 -12.41 -10.88 9.54
N LEU A 656 -13.36 -9.94 9.50
CA LEU A 656 -13.72 -9.21 8.29
C LEU A 656 -12.52 -8.50 7.66
N TYR A 657 -11.66 -7.87 8.49
CA TYR A 657 -10.44 -7.22 8.02
C TYR A 657 -9.47 -8.23 7.37
N TYR A 658 -9.24 -9.39 8.02
CA TYR A 658 -8.39 -10.44 7.45
C TYR A 658 -8.98 -11.01 6.15
N PHE A 659 -10.26 -11.34 6.15
CA PHE A 659 -10.96 -11.89 4.99
C PHE A 659 -10.86 -10.96 3.77
N LYS A 660 -11.12 -9.65 3.98
CA LYS A 660 -10.98 -8.63 2.93
C LYS A 660 -9.54 -8.51 2.45
N SER A 661 -8.57 -8.45 3.37
CA SER A 661 -7.14 -8.31 3.07
C SER A 661 -6.61 -9.49 2.26
N MET A 662 -7.18 -10.68 2.46
CA MET A 662 -6.87 -11.86 1.67
C MET A 662 -7.45 -11.80 0.24
N LYS A 663 -8.53 -11.05 -0.05
CA LYS A 663 -9.28 -11.09 -1.33
C LYS A 663 -8.75 -10.17 -2.44
N THR A 664 -7.83 -9.22 -2.18
CA THR A 664 -7.42 -8.23 -3.19
C THR A 664 -6.64 -8.83 -4.39
N HIS A 665 -7.31 -8.92 -5.54
CA HIS A 665 -6.90 -9.16 -6.94
C HIS A 665 -5.56 -9.90 -7.24
N THR A 666 -5.66 -11.21 -7.39
CA THR A 666 -4.86 -12.01 -8.34
C THR A 666 -5.22 -11.62 -9.78
N LYS A 667 -4.67 -10.53 -10.31
CA LYS A 667 -4.56 -10.38 -11.78
C LYS A 667 -3.52 -11.38 -12.27
N LYS A 668 -4.02 -12.43 -12.91
CA LYS A 668 -3.29 -13.48 -13.63
C LYS A 668 -2.00 -12.97 -14.28
N LEU A 669 -0.85 -13.27 -13.69
CA LEU A 669 0.36 -13.58 -14.46
C LEU A 669 0.12 -14.94 -15.13
N LYS A 670 -0.54 -14.94 -16.29
CA LYS A 670 -0.41 -16.07 -17.21
C LYS A 670 0.84 -15.83 -18.05
N SER A 671 1.89 -16.54 -17.64
CA SER A 671 3.06 -16.96 -18.41
C SER A 671 2.87 -16.90 -19.92
N LYS A 672 3.64 -16.03 -20.57
CA LYS A 672 4.10 -16.25 -21.95
C LYS A 672 5.04 -17.46 -21.92
N ASN A 673 4.58 -18.59 -22.44
CA ASN A 673 5.43 -19.56 -23.13
C ASN A 673 4.54 -20.56 -23.88
N GLY A 674 4.71 -20.60 -25.21
CA GLY A 674 3.96 -21.47 -26.11
C GLY A 674 4.04 -20.98 -27.55
N ASN A 675 5.22 -21.06 -28.15
CA ASN A 675 5.39 -21.03 -29.61
C ASN A 675 4.63 -22.22 -30.23
N GLY A 676 3.85 -21.98 -31.28
CA GLY A 676 3.21 -23.04 -32.08
C GLY A 676 2.25 -22.46 -33.14
N LYS A 677 2.65 -22.58 -34.41
CA LYS A 677 2.05 -22.03 -35.64
C LYS A 677 0.66 -22.58 -36.03
N ALA A 678 0.03 -21.83 -36.95
CA ALA A 678 -0.97 -22.16 -37.98
C ALA A 678 -2.45 -22.18 -37.51
N SER A 679 -3.44 -21.62 -38.21
CA SER A 679 -3.55 -21.04 -39.58
C SER A 679 -4.89 -20.27 -39.75
N ASN A 680 -4.88 -19.22 -40.60
CA ASN A 680 -5.89 -18.70 -41.56
C ASN A 680 -7.35 -18.51 -41.11
N GLU A 681 -8.11 -17.45 -41.46
CA GLU A 681 -8.32 -16.70 -42.72
C GLU A 681 -9.01 -15.35 -42.33
N SER A 682 -8.49 -14.18 -42.74
CA SER A 682 -8.90 -13.37 -43.91
C SER A 682 -10.00 -12.34 -43.65
N GLN A 683 -9.65 -11.04 -43.67
CA GLN A 683 -10.01 -10.12 -44.75
C GLN A 683 -9.43 -8.71 -44.53
N GLU A 684 -8.66 -8.26 -45.53
CA GLU A 684 -8.19 -6.89 -45.78
C GLU A 684 -9.35 -5.96 -46.15
N ILE A 685 -9.27 -4.67 -45.80
CA ILE A 685 -9.52 -3.55 -46.71
C ILE A 685 -8.54 -2.39 -46.41
N LEU A 686 -8.00 -1.86 -47.51
CA LEU A 686 -6.96 -0.84 -47.71
C LEU A 686 -7.40 0.63 -47.44
N VAL A 687 -6.43 1.41 -46.90
CA VAL A 687 -5.87 2.71 -47.38
C VAL A 687 -6.76 3.96 -47.44
N GLN A 688 -6.36 5.03 -46.74
CA GLN A 688 -5.79 6.26 -47.34
C GLN A 688 -5.27 7.26 -46.28
N ASP A 689 -4.01 7.66 -46.46
CA ASP A 689 -3.35 8.82 -45.85
C ASP A 689 -3.97 10.14 -46.34
N ASN A 690 -3.94 11.19 -45.51
CA ASN A 690 -3.62 12.54 -45.97
C ASN A 690 -3.21 13.47 -44.80
N ASP A 691 -2.30 14.37 -45.16
CA ASP A 691 -1.37 15.15 -44.35
C ASP A 691 -1.95 16.26 -43.44
N SER A 692 -1.06 16.63 -42.50
CA SER A 692 -0.94 17.78 -41.58
C SER A 692 -1.24 19.20 -42.16
N PRO A 693 -0.95 20.30 -41.42
CA PRO A 693 -1.67 20.92 -40.30
C PRO A 693 -2.16 22.34 -40.65
N SER A 694 -3.16 22.88 -39.95
CA SER A 694 -3.42 24.33 -40.00
C SER A 694 -3.82 24.92 -38.64
N ILE A 695 -3.00 25.87 -38.20
CA ILE A 695 -3.30 26.82 -37.14
C ILE A 695 -4.26 27.85 -37.73
N SER A 696 -5.42 28.05 -37.10
CA SER A 696 -6.16 29.31 -37.26
C SER A 696 -6.87 29.68 -35.97
N THR A 697 -6.54 30.89 -35.53
CA THR A 697 -7.12 31.65 -34.43
C THR A 697 -8.55 32.02 -34.80
N ASN A 698 -9.55 31.63 -34.00
CA ASN A 698 -10.79 32.40 -33.94
C ASN A 698 -11.44 32.36 -32.56
N ARG A 699 -11.71 33.59 -32.09
CA ARG A 699 -12.36 33.97 -30.85
C ARG A 699 -13.85 34.09 -31.17
N ILE A 700 -14.71 33.27 -30.59
CA ILE A 700 -16.17 33.51 -30.64
C ILE A 700 -16.70 33.44 -29.21
N ILE A 701 -17.24 34.59 -28.78
CA ILE A 701 -18.13 34.78 -27.64
C ILE A 701 -19.52 34.36 -28.13
N HIS A 702 -20.20 33.46 -27.42
CA HIS A 702 -21.67 33.46 -27.36
C HIS A 702 -22.13 32.94 -25.99
N GLU A 703 -22.78 33.85 -25.26
CA GLU A 703 -23.76 33.56 -24.21
C GLU A 703 -24.99 32.90 -24.84
N ASP A 704 -25.53 31.88 -24.19
CA ASP A 704 -26.94 31.51 -24.30
C ASP A 704 -27.43 31.13 -22.90
N ASP A 705 -28.34 31.96 -22.38
CA ASP A 705 -28.71 32.07 -20.97
C ASP A 705 -30.18 31.68 -20.75
N SER A 706 -30.55 30.49 -21.25
CA SER A 706 -31.82 29.83 -20.90
C SER A 706 -31.59 28.85 -19.74
N PRO A 707 -32.47 28.77 -18.72
CA PRO A 707 -32.35 27.74 -17.67
C PRO A 707 -32.46 26.33 -18.28
N PRO A 708 -31.68 25.34 -17.79
CA PRO A 708 -31.69 24.00 -18.37
C PRO A 708 -33.06 23.35 -18.11
N GLY A 709 -33.59 22.64 -19.11
CA GLY A 709 -34.81 21.84 -18.95
C GLY A 709 -34.67 20.83 -17.80
N PRO A 710 -35.77 20.44 -17.14
CA PRO A 710 -35.71 19.38 -16.14
C PRO A 710 -35.42 18.04 -16.84
N GLY A 711 -34.24 17.46 -16.59
CA GLY A 711 -33.86 16.15 -17.14
C GLY A 711 -34.93 15.09 -16.85
N ASN A 712 -35.52 14.56 -17.92
CA ASN A 712 -36.52 13.51 -17.90
C ASN A 712 -35.87 12.18 -18.29
N CYS A 713 -35.90 11.20 -17.38
CA CYS A 713 -35.27 9.90 -17.60
C CYS A 713 -35.92 9.09 -18.73
N ASN A 714 -37.17 9.39 -19.10
CA ASN A 714 -37.84 8.77 -20.24
C ASN A 714 -37.25 9.19 -21.60
N ASP A 715 -36.60 10.35 -21.65
CA ASP A 715 -36.06 10.94 -22.88
C ASP A 715 -34.52 10.85 -22.91
N VAL A 716 -33.90 10.10 -21.98
CA VAL A 716 -32.44 9.98 -21.83
C VAL A 716 -31.78 9.31 -23.05
N GLY A 717 -32.52 8.51 -23.80
CA GLY A 717 -32.07 7.88 -25.05
C GLY A 717 -31.62 8.89 -26.11
N GLU A 718 -32.21 10.09 -26.11
CA GLU A 718 -31.84 11.17 -27.03
C GLU A 718 -30.37 11.62 -26.85
N LEU A 719 -29.81 11.46 -25.64
CA LEU A 719 -28.41 11.79 -25.34
C LEU A 719 -27.40 10.88 -26.04
N PHE A 720 -27.86 9.71 -26.50
CA PHE A 720 -27.07 8.70 -27.18
C PHE A 720 -27.43 8.58 -28.67
N SER A 721 -28.28 9.46 -29.19
CA SER A 721 -28.50 9.60 -30.62
C SER A 721 -27.26 10.20 -31.30
N TYR A 722 -26.72 9.52 -32.32
CA TYR A 722 -25.50 9.96 -32.98
C TYR A 722 -25.84 11.11 -33.95
N GLY A 723 -25.37 12.32 -33.65
CA GLY A 723 -25.64 13.51 -34.45
C GLY A 723 -24.78 13.63 -35.71
N SER A 724 -25.16 14.52 -36.63
CA SER A 724 -24.43 14.84 -37.87
C SER A 724 -22.98 15.30 -37.66
N ASP A 725 -22.64 15.75 -36.45
CA ASP A 725 -21.34 16.33 -36.11
C ASP A 725 -20.31 15.28 -35.65
N HIS A 726 -20.61 13.98 -35.78
CA HIS A 726 -19.78 12.87 -35.26
C HIS A 726 -19.65 12.85 -33.72
N TRP A 727 -20.58 13.49 -33.01
CA TRP A 727 -20.62 13.50 -31.55
C TRP A 727 -22.00 13.13 -31.01
N TYR A 728 -22.03 12.39 -29.90
CA TYR A 728 -23.24 12.21 -29.08
C TYR A 728 -23.50 13.48 -28.26
N PRO A 729 -24.75 13.93 -28.10
CA PRO A 729 -25.11 15.09 -27.29
C PRO A 729 -24.50 15.08 -25.89
N LEU A 730 -24.41 13.91 -25.26
CA LEU A 730 -23.72 13.74 -23.97
C LEU A 730 -22.23 14.09 -24.07
N THR A 731 -21.50 13.41 -24.95
CA THR A 731 -20.04 13.57 -25.07
C THR A 731 -19.63 14.95 -25.57
N LYS A 732 -20.45 15.58 -26.43
CA LYS A 732 -20.27 16.96 -26.89
C LYS A 732 -20.38 17.94 -25.70
N SER A 733 -21.47 17.88 -24.96
CA SER A 733 -21.71 18.76 -23.80
C SER A 733 -20.63 18.63 -22.73
N LEU A 734 -20.18 17.40 -22.45
CA LEU A 734 -19.12 17.16 -21.47
C LEU A 734 -17.75 17.66 -21.97
N SER A 735 -17.47 17.51 -23.28
CA SER A 735 -16.24 18.00 -23.89
C SER A 735 -16.17 19.53 -23.85
N ASP A 736 -17.25 20.21 -24.23
CA ASP A 736 -17.32 21.68 -24.20
C ASP A 736 -17.23 22.22 -22.77
N ALA A 737 -17.84 21.52 -21.81
CA ALA A 737 -17.69 21.82 -20.39
C ALA A 737 -16.24 21.64 -19.89
N SER A 738 -15.55 20.60 -20.37
CA SER A 738 -14.15 20.32 -19.99
C SER A 738 -13.18 21.44 -20.36
N ASP A 739 -13.54 22.30 -21.32
CA ASP A 739 -12.67 23.40 -21.73
C ASP A 739 -12.48 24.48 -20.69
N LYS A 740 -13.46 24.61 -19.80
CA LYS A 740 -13.44 25.54 -18.67
C LYS A 740 -12.74 24.96 -17.43
N PHE A 741 -12.26 23.72 -17.50
CA PHE A 741 -11.62 23.06 -16.36
C PHE A 741 -10.15 23.44 -16.26
N GLU A 742 -9.64 23.57 -15.03
CA GLU A 742 -8.20 23.66 -14.79
C GLU A 742 -7.48 22.42 -15.33
N ARG A 743 -6.22 22.59 -15.77
CA ARG A 743 -5.44 21.53 -16.46
C ARG A 743 -5.38 20.20 -15.67
N SER A 744 -5.39 20.27 -14.34
CA SER A 744 -5.38 19.13 -13.41
C SER A 744 -6.65 18.25 -13.48
N HIS A 745 -7.79 18.84 -13.84
CA HIS A 745 -9.08 18.14 -13.97
C HIS A 745 -9.44 17.87 -15.44
N LYS A 746 -8.94 18.70 -16.35
CA LYS A 746 -9.23 18.63 -17.78
C LYS A 746 -8.76 17.32 -18.44
N ALA A 747 -7.51 16.91 -18.24
CA ALA A 747 -6.98 15.71 -18.91
C ALA A 747 -7.66 14.39 -18.44
N PRO A 748 -7.83 14.14 -17.12
CA PRO A 748 -8.54 12.95 -16.66
C PRO A 748 -10.03 12.95 -17.05
N PHE A 749 -10.68 14.12 -17.10
CA PHE A 749 -12.08 14.21 -17.51
C PHE A 749 -12.25 13.94 -19.00
N ARG A 750 -11.39 14.50 -19.85
CA ARG A 750 -11.37 14.22 -21.29
C ARG A 750 -11.11 12.75 -21.58
N MET A 751 -10.26 12.08 -20.81
CA MET A 751 -10.09 10.62 -20.93
C MET A 751 -11.38 9.86 -20.63
N ALA A 752 -12.14 10.25 -19.60
CA ALA A 752 -13.44 9.63 -19.31
C ALA A 752 -14.45 9.88 -20.43
N ILE A 753 -14.50 11.11 -20.96
CA ILE A 753 -15.35 11.46 -22.11
C ILE A 753 -14.99 10.63 -23.35
N SER A 754 -13.69 10.48 -23.66
CA SER A 754 -13.23 9.65 -24.77
C SER A 754 -13.57 8.17 -24.58
N ARG A 755 -13.52 7.63 -23.36
CA ARG A 755 -13.93 6.24 -23.08
C ARG A 755 -15.43 6.05 -23.29
N ILE A 756 -16.26 6.99 -22.83
CA ILE A 756 -17.71 6.96 -23.08
C ILE A 756 -17.97 7.03 -24.59
N HIS A 757 -17.38 8.00 -25.27
CA HIS A 757 -17.56 8.23 -26.70
C HIS A 757 -17.17 7.01 -27.54
N ASN A 758 -15.98 6.44 -27.32
CA ASN A 758 -15.51 5.26 -28.06
C ASN A 758 -16.34 4.02 -27.77
N ARG A 759 -16.84 3.84 -26.54
CA ARG A 759 -17.71 2.71 -26.21
C ARG A 759 -19.09 2.82 -26.84
N LEU A 760 -19.65 4.03 -26.91
CA LEU A 760 -20.91 4.28 -27.63
C LEU A 760 -20.75 4.03 -29.14
N LEU A 761 -19.62 4.42 -29.74
CA LEU A 761 -19.32 4.19 -31.16
C LEU A 761 -19.19 2.70 -31.52
N VAL A 762 -18.51 1.91 -30.68
CA VAL A 762 -18.22 0.49 -30.94
C VAL A 762 -19.41 -0.42 -30.57
N SER A 763 -20.41 0.11 -29.85
CA SER A 763 -21.54 -0.68 -29.32
C SER A 763 -22.90 -0.11 -29.73
N PRO A 764 -23.21 0.01 -31.05
CA PRO A 764 -24.48 0.58 -31.52
C PRO A 764 -25.71 -0.25 -31.11
N SER A 765 -25.52 -1.54 -30.78
CA SER A 765 -26.56 -2.49 -30.39
C SER A 765 -27.01 -2.41 -28.92
N LEU A 766 -26.38 -1.59 -28.08
CA LEU A 766 -26.78 -1.43 -26.67
C LEU A 766 -28.12 -0.72 -26.54
N THR A 767 -28.93 -1.13 -25.55
CA THR A 767 -30.14 -0.40 -25.19
C THR A 767 -29.80 0.96 -24.57
N ASP A 768 -30.75 1.88 -24.53
CA ASP A 768 -30.53 3.20 -23.94
C ASP A 768 -30.23 3.12 -22.43
N GLU A 769 -30.76 2.10 -21.74
CA GLU A 769 -30.44 1.79 -20.34
C GLU A 769 -28.99 1.33 -20.15
N GLU A 770 -28.49 0.44 -21.00
CA GLU A 770 -27.08 -0.03 -20.94
C GLU A 770 -26.09 1.09 -21.28
N LYS A 771 -26.45 1.95 -22.24
CA LYS A 771 -25.67 3.15 -22.60
C LYS A 771 -25.63 4.14 -21.43
N LEU A 772 -26.75 4.32 -20.73
CA LEU A 772 -26.84 5.15 -19.54
C LEU A 772 -26.02 4.60 -18.36
N GLU A 773 -26.09 3.30 -18.09
CA GLU A 773 -25.31 2.67 -17.03
C GLU A 773 -23.81 2.80 -17.30
N MET A 774 -23.38 2.53 -18.52
CA MET A 774 -21.98 2.65 -18.93
C MET A 774 -21.45 4.08 -18.83
N ALA A 775 -22.21 5.07 -19.32
CA ALA A 775 -21.83 6.48 -19.24
C ALA A 775 -21.77 6.96 -17.78
N THR A 776 -22.76 6.59 -16.98
CA THR A 776 -22.82 6.91 -15.54
C THR A 776 -21.66 6.28 -14.78
N LYS A 777 -21.30 5.03 -15.08
CA LYS A 777 -20.15 4.34 -14.47
C LYS A 777 -18.84 5.05 -14.74
N GLU A 778 -18.56 5.42 -15.99
CA GLU A 778 -17.32 6.12 -16.36
C GLU A 778 -17.23 7.53 -15.75
N LEU A 779 -18.36 8.24 -15.65
CA LEU A 779 -18.43 9.53 -14.97
C LEU A 779 -18.24 9.37 -13.44
N LYS A 780 -18.84 8.35 -12.82
CA LYS A 780 -18.63 8.01 -11.40
C LYS A 780 -17.19 7.59 -11.12
N GLU A 781 -16.53 6.86 -12.02
CA GLU A 781 -15.11 6.53 -11.93
C GLU A 781 -14.21 7.78 -12.01
N TYR A 782 -14.54 8.74 -12.88
CA TYR A 782 -13.84 10.03 -12.93
C TYR A 782 -14.01 10.84 -11.64
N VAL A 783 -15.25 10.91 -11.11
CA VAL A 783 -15.56 11.56 -9.82
C VAL A 783 -14.77 10.91 -8.69
N GLY A 784 -14.73 9.58 -8.67
CA GLY A 784 -14.06 8.79 -7.64
C GLY A 784 -14.49 9.25 -6.24
N TYR A 785 -13.52 9.47 -5.36
CA TYR A 785 -13.74 9.95 -3.98
C TYR A 785 -13.54 11.46 -3.81
N SER A 786 -13.55 12.25 -4.89
CA SER A 786 -13.27 13.69 -4.82
C SER A 786 -14.58 14.50 -4.76
N PRO A 787 -14.91 15.15 -3.62
CA PRO A 787 -16.05 16.05 -3.53
C PRO A 787 -15.92 17.21 -4.52
N THR A 788 -14.69 17.66 -4.76
CA THR A 788 -14.36 18.70 -5.75
C THR A 788 -14.72 18.25 -7.17
N ARG A 789 -14.39 17.02 -7.58
CA ARG A 789 -14.79 16.51 -8.90
C ARG A 789 -16.28 16.27 -9.01
N SER A 790 -16.91 15.80 -7.93
CA SER A 790 -18.35 15.65 -7.85
C SER A 790 -19.05 17.00 -8.04
N SER A 791 -18.66 18.03 -7.29
CA SER A 791 -19.22 19.38 -7.41
C SER A 791 -18.92 20.02 -8.76
N LEU A 792 -17.74 19.73 -9.34
CA LEU A 792 -17.30 20.27 -10.62
C LEU A 792 -18.17 19.75 -11.78
N ILE A 793 -18.58 18.48 -11.75
CA ILE A 793 -19.35 17.90 -12.86
C ILE A 793 -20.87 17.87 -12.63
N SER A 794 -21.33 17.85 -11.38
CA SER A 794 -22.75 17.66 -11.05
C SER A 794 -23.68 18.70 -11.67
N ASN A 795 -23.20 19.94 -11.81
CA ASN A 795 -23.98 21.06 -12.37
C ASN A 795 -23.72 21.29 -13.86
N LEU A 796 -22.91 20.45 -14.52
CA LEU A 796 -22.70 20.58 -15.96
C LEU A 796 -24.00 20.29 -16.70
N ARG A 797 -24.34 21.21 -17.60
CA ARG A 797 -25.48 21.06 -18.49
C ARG A 797 -25.14 20.07 -19.59
N ILE A 798 -26.08 19.17 -19.86
CA ILE A 798 -26.04 18.20 -20.95
C ILE A 798 -27.05 18.68 -21.99
N SER A 799 -26.57 19.46 -22.96
CA SER A 799 -27.39 20.08 -24.01
C SER A 799 -28.66 20.73 -23.42
N ASN A 800 -29.82 20.53 -24.05
CA ASN A 800 -31.12 21.00 -23.58
C ASN A 800 -31.83 20.00 -22.65
N TRP A 801 -31.22 18.84 -22.38
CA TRP A 801 -31.86 17.76 -21.61
C TRP A 801 -31.86 18.03 -20.11
N GLY A 802 -30.72 18.39 -19.52
CA GLY A 802 -30.62 18.56 -18.06
C GLY A 802 -29.18 18.67 -17.56
N THR A 803 -28.89 18.13 -16.37
CA THR A 803 -27.56 18.15 -15.74
C THR A 803 -27.00 16.75 -15.49
N VAL A 804 -25.69 16.64 -15.29
CA VAL A 804 -25.04 15.36 -14.91
C VAL A 804 -25.59 14.80 -13.59
N ASN A 805 -25.95 15.65 -12.63
CA ASN A 805 -26.60 15.18 -11.40
C ASN A 805 -28.00 14.59 -11.66
N GLN A 806 -28.75 15.12 -12.62
CA GLN A 806 -30.00 14.50 -13.05
C GLN A 806 -29.76 13.19 -13.80
N LEU A 807 -28.71 13.10 -14.62
CA LEU A 807 -28.29 11.86 -15.29
C LEU A 807 -27.97 10.75 -14.26
N PHE A 808 -27.27 11.08 -13.17
CA PHE A 808 -26.98 10.15 -12.08
C PHE A 808 -28.21 9.64 -11.31
N ARG A 809 -29.35 10.34 -11.44
CA ARG A 809 -30.62 9.97 -10.79
C ARG A 809 -31.57 9.21 -11.72
N CYS A 810 -31.19 9.01 -12.98
CA CYS A 810 -31.94 8.20 -13.95
C CYS A 810 -31.59 6.71 -13.90
N GLN A 811 -30.82 6.29 -12.88
CA GLN A 811 -30.55 4.88 -12.56
C GLN A 811 -31.52 4.35 -11.51
#